data_AF-A0A7Y3K1I7-F1
#
_entry.id   AF-A0A7Y3K1I7-F1
#
_cell.length_a   1.000
_cell.length_b   1.000
_cell.length_c   1.000
_cell.angle_alpha   90.00
_cell.angle_beta   90.00
_cell.angle_gamma   90.00
#
_symmetry.space_group_name_H-M   'P 1'
#
loop_
_entity.id
_entity.type
_entity.pdbx_description
1 polymer ?
#
loop_
_entity_poly.entity_id
_entity_poly.type
_entity_poly.pdbx_seq_one_letter_code
_entity_poly.pdbx_strand_id
1 'polypeptide(L)'
;MKMQLPRVRDDLLKKRASLIAGALAGCIAGSVAASTAPTSPIVPTAPELPAFQMETTMPSSTSSSVYPAGDVYQTQFPYGYGVTSGSVTPPTFGAGSYSLIRNPNAAFAPYIGTQDYTDAATVNSTSGIIVEVTTYGSPQPYGYWNPITNLFDAVTTVSDSYTKPVYVPDPAVTSATAVLFFATPRLDPLQITQSVTVATSSSANGDGGYIDGNAGYNPVGANAHGLFLVGSGGYSWLKITSSGKLNTNGAVAYGSSAGAYGGGAFIGTTLLAGSSFGSAASINGGNSSAGYTSLNFGGPSSGYGIVNVDGGTWHDSNGPVYIGYGGQGFVTVQGSGQLNLTNEGLIVGEDSTGLPTTIGTVALPHLAAGIGTVVVESGGTVTLTGSGGYIALGRSVSSSGATGNLYVTGAGSSVNVSQGILVGNGGTGLMDILAGASVTSSSSYAAGQAKAYGLTSQAGNGTIVIDGQNSVWNIAGTADFGETGAAKVTVQNSGNLNITGELTLGDQSTGNGTLLVQSQGTVESGAATLGNQAGAVGTATVTGLNSSWTVDGDLTVGDYGTGSLFLNSNAMLTTTGDATLGSQAASTGAATISDAGTEWQINGELKVGDKGSASLSVENGGYVSLAGNLAIADSGGTSTLTLDGNGSRMIANGTSVTIGGQGDGTLTVQNAADAIFSGASVSLGEKNGANGTLTIQGSNSIMSAGSLTVGGYGTGTLNVQDSASLSTGTNISLGEQASGTGTATIDNASVTDAGTLTIGGYGTGTLTIQNGGSLTVQGNDITLGEQNTGNGTLNLSGGSSTLTFNGDMTIGKSGSGTFAVSGGAHFTGSAMTLASGSGFGGASTGGTGELDINGTSSVLLSQDLTIGKYGVGTLAMQGGAVLANKGDATLGSQPATEGSATISNASNWTVGGNLTIGSQGTGSVTVQSESSLITNGSSLTIGKQGEGSLSVTGTKSLVQYAGDLIIGKQAAGTFSIANGATTAPTANGTGDVYIAETSGINGALTIDGGGSNLAATDLVVGGTSSKAGGTGSVGLTNSGTLAVSKTLTLWDKSSLDVTGGYATIGNAPQSTANGNVYVTSGGELTGSGNITGNVMITSGTVDVGGATAGKLSITGNYAQTGGTLKFTIAGTGSGQASQLDATGGVSLSGSTMEFDFINHYAPTKGQTFQVIDPPQSVNLSGISYTFTGLASGFLFGVSQNANGLLFTALNTGIATSSPAPEPASLAIFSLGAGLLLLRRRRPHRMIKHL
;
A
#
# COMPACT_ATOMS: atom_id res chain seq x y z
N MET A 1 22.87 -10.40 29.57
CA MET A 1 23.61 -10.58 30.85
C MET A 1 23.29 -11.96 31.44
N LYS A 2 23.93 -12.35 32.56
CA LYS A 2 23.55 -13.52 33.38
C LYS A 2 22.09 -13.35 33.85
N MET A 3 21.18 -14.33 33.73
CA MET A 3 21.15 -15.72 34.24
C MET A 3 20.80 -15.81 35.73
N GLN A 4 19.61 -16.35 36.03
CA GLN A 4 19.40 -17.12 37.26
C GLN A 4 18.34 -18.21 37.08
N LEU A 5 18.53 -19.32 37.79
CA LEU A 5 17.68 -20.52 37.86
C LEU A 5 17.41 -20.81 39.34
N PRO A 6 16.23 -21.33 39.71
CA PRO A 6 16.08 -22.16 40.90
C PRO A 6 16.34 -23.63 40.54
N ARG A 7 17.24 -24.29 41.27
CA ARG A 7 17.30 -25.76 41.36
C ARG A 7 16.75 -26.18 42.72
N VAL A 8 15.94 -27.23 42.74
CA VAL A 8 15.82 -28.13 43.89
C VAL A 8 16.15 -29.55 43.38
N ARG A 9 16.74 -30.37 44.24
CA ARG A 9 17.36 -31.67 43.90
C ARG A 9 16.56 -32.85 44.45
N ASP A 10 16.84 -34.01 43.85
CA ASP A 10 17.03 -35.36 44.44
C ASP A 10 16.14 -35.71 45.66
N ASP A 11 15.40 -36.82 45.68
CA ASP A 11 16.01 -38.17 45.73
C ASP A 11 15.08 -39.31 45.22
N LEU A 12 15.61 -40.54 45.11
CA LEU A 12 15.01 -41.69 44.42
C LEU A 12 14.57 -42.86 45.34
N LEU A 13 13.48 -43.52 44.92
CA LEU A 13 13.18 -44.96 45.08
C LEU A 13 13.21 -45.62 46.48
N LYS A 14 12.04 -45.81 47.11
CA LYS A 14 11.81 -46.92 48.09
C LYS A 14 10.45 -47.64 47.93
N LYS A 15 10.53 -48.89 47.45
CA LYS A 15 9.73 -50.11 47.76
C LYS A 15 8.19 -50.05 47.97
N ARG A 16 7.47 -50.56 46.95
CA ARG A 16 6.38 -51.60 46.96
C ARG A 16 5.57 -51.91 48.26
N ALA A 17 4.23 -51.84 48.15
CA ALA A 17 3.22 -52.90 48.45
C ALA A 17 1.79 -52.37 48.16
N SER A 18 0.99 -52.92 47.23
CA SER A 18 -0.08 -53.95 47.42
C SER A 18 -1.31 -53.48 48.23
N LEU A 19 -2.59 -53.82 47.97
CA LEU A 19 -3.33 -54.73 47.02
C LEU A 19 -4.78 -54.13 46.90
N ILE A 20 -5.81 -54.49 46.10
CA ILE A 20 -6.33 -55.55 45.17
C ILE A 20 -7.20 -54.78 44.12
N ALA A 21 -7.65 -55.17 42.91
CA ALA A 21 -7.71 -56.38 42.06
C ALA A 21 -7.16 -56.05 40.63
N GLY A 22 -7.56 -56.61 39.47
CA GLY A 22 -8.38 -57.77 39.05
C GLY A 22 -8.12 -58.03 37.54
N ALA A 23 -8.17 -59.28 37.04
CA ALA A 23 -7.34 -59.70 35.88
C ALA A 23 -8.03 -60.56 34.78
N LEU A 24 -7.20 -61.02 33.81
CA LEU A 24 -7.39 -62.06 32.76
C LEU A 24 -7.86 -61.57 31.36
N ALA A 25 -7.50 -62.18 30.21
CA ALA A 25 -6.34 -63.03 29.82
C ALA A 25 -6.32 -63.33 28.29
N GLY A 26 -5.15 -63.71 27.73
CA GLY A 26 -4.98 -64.28 26.35
C GLY A 26 -3.85 -63.59 25.56
N CYS A 27 -2.67 -64.17 25.26
CA CYS A 27 -2.30 -65.38 24.48
C CYS A 27 -2.43 -65.18 22.94
N ILE A 28 -1.47 -65.53 22.06
CA ILE A 28 -0.15 -66.22 22.18
C ILE A 28 0.80 -65.77 21.02
N ALA A 29 2.06 -66.23 21.00
CA ALA A 29 3.14 -66.01 19.99
C ALA A 29 2.76 -66.29 18.50
N GLY A 30 3.55 -65.95 17.46
CA GLY A 30 4.86 -65.28 17.34
C GLY A 30 5.70 -65.81 16.14
N SER A 31 6.90 -65.26 15.89
CA SER A 31 7.93 -65.66 14.87
C SER A 31 7.61 -65.34 13.37
N VAL A 32 8.54 -65.35 12.39
CA VAL A 32 9.97 -64.91 12.26
C VAL A 32 10.32 -64.77 10.74
N ALA A 33 11.02 -63.67 10.38
CA ALA A 33 11.94 -63.44 9.24
C ALA A 33 11.61 -63.71 7.73
N ALA A 34 12.09 -62.75 6.91
CA ALA A 34 12.82 -62.89 5.64
C ALA A 34 12.12 -63.16 4.27
N SER A 35 12.07 -62.09 3.46
CA SER A 35 12.71 -61.97 2.13
C SER A 35 12.44 -63.02 1.02
N THR A 36 11.68 -62.62 -0.01
CA THR A 36 12.18 -62.44 -1.41
C THR A 36 11.12 -61.79 -2.31
N ALA A 37 11.56 -61.15 -3.40
CA ALA A 37 10.76 -60.75 -4.56
C ALA A 37 11.29 -61.53 -5.80
N PRO A 38 10.54 -61.70 -6.92
CA PRO A 38 10.31 -60.58 -7.86
C PRO A 38 9.00 -60.68 -8.70
N THR A 39 8.95 -59.89 -9.79
CA THR A 39 8.08 -59.94 -10.99
C THR A 39 6.84 -59.04 -11.08
N SER A 40 6.75 -58.43 -12.26
CA SER A 40 5.65 -57.75 -12.97
C SER A 40 5.63 -58.36 -14.39
N PRO A 41 4.61 -58.22 -15.28
CA PRO A 41 3.70 -57.07 -15.40
C PRO A 41 2.24 -57.41 -15.84
N ILE A 42 1.57 -56.44 -16.49
CA ILE A 42 0.29 -56.48 -17.23
C ILE A 42 -0.97 -56.11 -16.41
N VAL A 43 -1.80 -55.24 -17.00
CA VAL A 43 -3.05 -54.64 -16.49
C VAL A 43 -4.08 -54.68 -17.63
N PRO A 44 -5.32 -55.15 -17.40
CA PRO A 44 -6.48 -54.31 -17.79
C PRO A 44 -7.79 -54.46 -16.96
N THR A 45 -8.43 -53.30 -16.70
CA THR A 45 -9.89 -52.99 -16.74
C THR A 45 -10.96 -53.74 -15.90
N ALA A 46 -11.66 -52.94 -15.07
CA ALA A 46 -13.15 -52.74 -15.01
C ALA A 46 -14.07 -53.89 -14.49
N PRO A 47 -15.37 -53.65 -14.16
CA PRO A 47 -16.22 -52.42 -14.19
C PRO A 47 -16.57 -51.92 -12.74
N GLU A 48 -17.68 -51.26 -12.32
CA GLU A 48 -19.01 -50.91 -12.91
C GLU A 48 -19.69 -49.73 -12.14
N LEU A 49 -20.99 -49.44 -12.38
CA LEU A 49 -21.84 -48.40 -11.75
C LEU A 49 -23.24 -48.93 -11.38
N PRO A 50 -24.01 -48.21 -10.54
CA PRO A 50 -25.30 -47.62 -10.99
C PRO A 50 -25.50 -46.16 -10.52
N ALA A 51 -26.04 -45.18 -11.28
CA ALA A 51 -27.30 -45.10 -12.05
C ALA A 51 -28.55 -44.89 -11.14
N PHE A 52 -29.54 -44.01 -11.41
CA PHE A 52 -29.74 -42.90 -12.38
C PHE A 52 -30.95 -42.02 -11.89
N GLN A 53 -31.56 -41.18 -12.75
CA GLN A 53 -32.74 -40.29 -12.52
C GLN A 53 -32.43 -38.98 -11.76
N MET A 54 -32.62 -37.73 -12.26
CA MET A 54 -33.23 -37.13 -13.47
C MET A 54 -34.72 -36.68 -13.39
N GLU A 55 -34.91 -35.37 -13.59
CA GLU A 55 -36.08 -34.60 -14.12
C GLU A 55 -37.41 -34.38 -13.36
N THR A 56 -38.04 -33.25 -13.76
CA THR A 56 -39.41 -32.73 -13.44
C THR A 56 -39.63 -32.20 -12.00
N THR A 57 -40.39 -31.12 -11.72
CA THR A 57 -41.21 -30.17 -12.53
C THR A 57 -41.04 -28.70 -12.05
N MET A 58 -41.14 -27.72 -12.96
CA MET A 58 -41.46 -26.31 -12.61
C MET A 58 -42.98 -26.08 -12.47
N PRO A 59 -43.41 -25.01 -11.79
CA PRO A 59 -44.15 -23.89 -12.43
C PRO A 59 -43.41 -22.54 -12.21
N SER A 60 -43.18 -21.68 -13.22
CA SER A 60 -44.08 -20.65 -13.80
C SER A 60 -44.69 -19.67 -12.79
N SER A 61 -44.71 -18.34 -12.94
CA SER A 61 -44.33 -17.39 -14.03
C SER A 61 -44.17 -15.97 -13.40
N THR A 62 -43.51 -14.93 -13.93
CA THR A 62 -43.60 -14.21 -15.24
C THR A 62 -42.31 -13.35 -15.46
N SER A 63 -41.52 -13.46 -16.54
CA SER A 63 -41.61 -12.78 -17.86
C SER A 63 -41.54 -11.23 -17.84
N SER A 64 -40.77 -10.50 -18.68
CA SER A 64 -39.78 -10.90 -19.73
C SER A 64 -39.08 -9.71 -20.44
N SER A 65 -37.98 -9.98 -21.18
CA SER A 65 -37.44 -9.23 -22.36
C SER A 65 -36.60 -7.96 -22.09
N VAL A 66 -35.59 -7.53 -22.89
CA VAL A 66 -35.03 -7.93 -24.23
C VAL A 66 -33.48 -7.84 -24.24
N TYR A 67 -32.80 -8.67 -25.05
CA TYR A 67 -31.39 -8.51 -25.53
C TYR A 67 -31.39 -8.45 -27.08
N PRO A 68 -30.45 -7.74 -27.75
CA PRO A 68 -29.33 -8.43 -28.45
C PRO A 68 -28.04 -7.56 -28.63
N ALA A 69 -26.94 -7.97 -29.29
CA ALA A 69 -26.19 -9.26 -29.39
C ALA A 69 -24.97 -9.06 -30.34
N GLY A 70 -23.96 -9.95 -30.29
CA GLY A 70 -22.78 -10.01 -31.18
C GLY A 70 -21.46 -9.90 -30.40
N ASP A 71 -20.52 -10.87 -30.35
CA ASP A 71 -19.85 -11.71 -31.38
C ASP A 71 -18.74 -10.96 -32.15
N VAL A 72 -17.51 -11.48 -32.35
CA VAL A 72 -16.97 -12.83 -32.05
C VAL A 72 -15.42 -12.85 -31.84
N TYR A 73 -14.90 -13.98 -31.35
CA TYR A 73 -13.48 -14.37 -31.22
C TYR A 73 -12.54 -14.04 -32.39
N GLN A 74 -11.25 -13.76 -32.09
CA GLN A 74 -10.19 -14.75 -32.38
C GLN A 74 -8.85 -14.52 -31.65
N THR A 75 -8.29 -15.60 -31.10
CA THR A 75 -6.86 -15.79 -30.83
C THR A 75 -6.32 -16.87 -31.76
N GLN A 76 -5.09 -16.75 -32.26
CA GLN A 76 -4.42 -17.81 -33.02
C GLN A 76 -2.92 -17.90 -32.73
N PHE A 77 -2.47 -19.08 -32.33
CA PHE A 77 -1.11 -19.58 -32.53
C PHE A 77 -1.04 -20.36 -33.86
N PRO A 78 0.17 -20.50 -34.44
CA PRO A 78 0.53 -21.72 -35.15
C PRO A 78 1.83 -22.37 -34.63
N TYR A 79 1.85 -23.70 -34.59
CA TYR A 79 3.04 -24.55 -34.33
C TYR A 79 3.62 -25.10 -35.65
N GLY A 80 4.94 -25.34 -35.75
CA GLY A 80 5.58 -25.66 -37.05
C GLY A 80 6.96 -26.37 -37.04
N TYR A 81 7.13 -27.41 -36.21
CA TYR A 81 8.22 -28.42 -36.15
C TYR A 81 9.42 -28.46 -37.15
N GLY A 82 10.64 -28.67 -36.59
CA GLY A 82 11.74 -29.48 -37.18
C GLY A 82 13.14 -28.80 -37.20
N VAL A 83 14.30 -29.48 -37.03
CA VAL A 83 14.64 -30.89 -36.69
C VAL A 83 15.97 -30.93 -35.87
N THR A 84 16.21 -32.02 -35.14
CA THR A 84 17.26 -32.33 -34.13
C THR A 84 18.75 -32.22 -34.52
N SER A 85 19.65 -32.02 -33.53
CA SER A 85 20.70 -33.03 -33.15
C SER A 85 21.59 -32.69 -31.92
N GLY A 86 21.60 -33.55 -30.89
CA GLY A 86 22.72 -33.81 -29.93
C GLY A 86 23.17 -32.69 -28.95
N SER A 87 23.74 -32.98 -27.76
CA SER A 87 24.01 -34.25 -27.06
C SER A 87 23.99 -34.05 -25.52
N VAL A 88 24.04 -35.14 -24.73
CA VAL A 88 23.96 -35.11 -23.24
C VAL A 88 25.05 -35.98 -22.63
N THR A 89 25.83 -35.43 -21.66
CA THR A 89 26.38 -36.13 -20.47
C THR A 89 27.21 -35.21 -19.56
N PRO A 90 26.87 -35.07 -18.27
CA PRO A 90 27.80 -34.87 -17.15
C PRO A 90 28.04 -36.23 -16.41
N PRO A 91 28.75 -36.34 -15.26
CA PRO A 91 29.67 -35.40 -14.57
C PRO A 91 31.06 -36.01 -14.25
N THR A 92 31.99 -35.22 -13.69
CA THR A 92 33.09 -35.72 -12.81
C THR A 92 33.36 -34.75 -11.64
N PHE A 93 33.65 -35.31 -10.46
CA PHE A 93 33.87 -34.57 -9.20
C PHE A 93 35.32 -34.12 -8.99
N GLY A 94 35.50 -33.01 -8.25
CA GLY A 94 36.75 -32.61 -7.59
C GLY A 94 36.43 -31.96 -6.24
N ALA A 95 37.23 -32.24 -5.19
CA ALA A 95 36.92 -31.85 -3.81
C ALA A 95 37.40 -30.42 -3.45
N GLY A 96 36.81 -29.73 -2.46
CA GLY A 96 35.64 -30.09 -1.64
C GLY A 96 35.61 -29.41 -0.25
N SER A 97 34.89 -30.03 0.69
CA SER A 97 34.94 -29.82 2.16
C SER A 97 34.43 -28.50 2.76
N TYR A 98 33.19 -28.56 3.26
CA TYR A 98 32.59 -27.68 4.28
C TYR A 98 33.49 -27.41 5.51
N SER A 99 33.33 -26.24 6.15
CA SER A 99 32.79 -26.21 7.52
C SER A 99 32.22 -24.84 7.95
N LEU A 100 31.34 -24.89 8.95
CA LEU A 100 30.59 -23.77 9.55
C LEU A 100 31.34 -23.05 10.70
N ILE A 101 30.72 -21.95 11.18
CA ILE A 101 30.65 -21.48 12.60
C ILE A 101 31.57 -20.33 13.09
N ARG A 102 30.91 -19.19 13.38
CA ARG A 102 31.07 -18.17 14.46
C ARG A 102 32.34 -17.30 14.62
N ASN A 103 32.14 -16.02 14.31
CA ASN A 103 32.34 -14.83 15.18
C ASN A 103 32.69 -15.10 16.68
N PRO A 104 33.71 -14.40 17.22
CA PRO A 104 33.68 -13.88 18.58
C PRO A 104 34.05 -12.37 18.73
N ASN A 105 33.28 -11.64 19.55
CA ASN A 105 33.57 -10.27 20.01
C ASN A 105 34.30 -10.26 21.37
N ALA A 106 35.47 -9.61 21.47
CA ALA A 106 36.04 -8.91 22.65
C ALA A 106 37.40 -8.29 22.24
N ALA A 107 37.70 -6.98 22.35
CA ALA A 107 37.54 -6.01 23.45
C ALA A 107 38.54 -6.17 24.62
N PHE A 108 39.67 -5.45 24.57
CA PHE A 108 40.40 -4.88 25.72
C PHE A 108 41.41 -3.79 25.24
N ALA A 109 41.88 -2.94 26.15
CA ALA A 109 42.83 -1.83 25.95
C ALA A 109 43.85 -1.82 27.14
N PRO A 110 44.70 -0.79 27.41
CA PRO A 110 45.08 0.43 26.68
C PRO A 110 46.62 0.74 26.71
N TYR A 111 46.99 2.01 26.46
CA TYR A 111 48.07 2.80 27.14
C TYR A 111 49.51 2.93 26.55
N ILE A 112 49.86 4.20 26.24
CA ILE A 112 51.14 4.94 26.36
C ILE A 112 52.47 4.33 25.85
N GLY A 113 53.22 5.12 25.05
CA GLY A 113 54.63 4.84 24.71
C GLY A 113 55.35 5.85 23.80
N THR A 114 55.51 7.09 24.26
CA THR A 114 56.69 7.99 24.06
C THR A 114 57.61 7.85 22.82
N GLN A 115 57.70 8.96 22.05
CA GLN A 115 58.92 9.82 21.85
C GLN A 115 60.21 9.22 21.22
N ASP A 116 61.07 9.96 20.49
CA ASP A 116 61.10 11.41 20.14
C ASP A 116 62.10 11.74 19.00
N TYR A 117 61.92 12.93 18.38
CA TYR A 117 62.96 13.86 17.81
C TYR A 117 64.00 13.36 16.77
N THR A 118 64.81 14.20 16.11
CA THR A 118 65.00 15.69 15.96
C THR A 118 65.34 15.95 14.46
N ASP A 119 65.31 17.14 13.83
CA ASP A 119 65.06 18.57 14.15
C ASP A 119 64.49 19.23 12.84
N ALA A 120 63.77 20.36 12.78
CA ALA A 120 64.14 21.77 13.07
C ALA A 120 65.33 22.31 12.22
N ALA A 121 65.51 23.61 11.91
CA ALA A 121 64.87 24.87 12.34
C ALA A 121 65.17 26.02 11.31
N THR A 122 64.57 27.22 11.20
CA THR A 122 63.27 27.85 11.61
C THR A 122 63.21 29.32 11.07
N VAL A 123 62.05 29.79 10.55
CA VAL A 123 61.47 31.17 10.82
C VAL A 123 62.18 32.38 10.11
N ASN A 124 61.58 33.56 9.76
CA ASN A 124 60.48 34.36 10.33
C ASN A 124 59.73 35.35 9.38
N SER A 125 58.49 35.76 9.75
CA SER A 125 57.79 37.07 9.64
C SER A 125 57.84 37.95 8.35
N THR A 126 56.79 38.71 7.92
CA THR A 126 55.79 39.47 8.73
C THR A 126 54.50 39.86 7.93
N SER A 127 53.32 39.74 8.57
CA SER A 127 51.99 40.42 8.44
C SER A 127 51.49 41.13 7.15
N GLY A 128 50.18 40.97 6.81
CA GLY A 128 49.58 41.61 5.59
C GLY A 128 48.05 41.81 5.36
N ILE A 129 47.12 41.53 6.30
CA ILE A 129 45.70 42.03 6.31
C ILE A 129 44.62 41.48 5.30
N ILE A 130 43.61 40.77 5.86
CA ILE A 130 42.12 40.85 5.66
C ILE A 130 41.48 40.49 4.28
N VAL A 131 40.39 39.69 4.18
CA VAL A 131 39.62 38.83 5.12
C VAL A 131 38.86 37.71 4.37
N GLU A 132 38.66 36.58 5.04
CA GLU A 132 37.65 35.55 4.74
C GLU A 132 37.20 34.92 6.09
N VAL A 133 35.92 34.50 6.23
CA VAL A 133 35.40 33.80 7.43
C VAL A 133 34.28 32.83 7.04
N THR A 134 34.21 31.65 7.67
CA THR A 134 33.38 30.50 7.26
C THR A 134 32.62 29.84 8.43
N THR A 135 31.69 28.93 8.10
CA THR A 135 31.23 27.75 8.87
C THR A 135 30.21 27.84 10.03
N TYR A 136 29.63 26.66 10.33
CA TYR A 136 28.48 26.33 11.19
C TYR A 136 28.78 26.26 12.71
N GLY A 137 27.79 26.68 13.52
CA GLY A 137 26.93 25.76 14.32
C GLY A 137 27.38 25.12 15.67
N SER A 138 26.56 25.39 16.72
CA SER A 138 26.29 24.53 17.91
C SER A 138 27.33 24.49 19.06
N PRO A 139 27.01 24.11 20.32
CA PRO A 139 25.69 23.92 20.98
C PRO A 139 25.45 24.72 22.32
N GLN A 140 24.18 24.70 22.77
CA GLN A 140 23.58 24.67 24.15
C GLN A 140 24.49 24.69 25.41
N PRO A 141 24.08 25.31 26.57
CA PRO A 141 22.89 24.84 27.34
C PRO A 141 22.10 25.82 28.27
N TYR A 142 20.85 25.41 28.58
CA TYR A 142 20.02 25.57 29.81
C TYR A 142 20.15 26.81 30.75
N GLY A 143 19.00 27.45 31.03
CA GLY A 143 18.78 28.29 32.22
C GLY A 143 17.31 28.75 32.43
N TYR A 144 16.75 28.56 33.63
CA TYR A 144 15.42 29.07 34.02
C TYR A 144 15.50 30.51 34.56
N TRP A 145 14.52 31.38 34.25
CA TRP A 145 13.60 32.05 35.20
C TRP A 145 12.74 33.14 34.50
N ASN A 146 11.47 33.24 34.90
CA ASN A 146 10.54 34.38 34.65
C ASN A 146 10.66 35.37 35.87
N PRO A 147 9.93 36.49 36.09
CA PRO A 147 8.62 36.89 35.52
C PRO A 147 8.27 38.42 35.39
N ILE A 148 7.01 38.74 35.02
CA ILE A 148 6.26 40.03 35.27
C ILE A 148 6.74 41.26 34.43
N THR A 149 5.93 42.22 33.90
CA THR A 149 4.55 42.73 34.17
C THR A 149 3.85 43.25 32.89
N ASN A 150 2.53 43.02 32.75
CA ASN A 150 1.38 43.90 32.36
C ASN A 150 1.50 44.91 31.15
N LEU A 151 0.47 45.65 30.66
CA LEU A 151 -0.88 46.02 31.16
C LEU A 151 -1.80 46.49 29.97
N PHE A 152 -3.02 45.93 29.79
CA PHE A 152 -4.25 46.56 29.23
C PHE A 152 -4.27 47.11 27.76
N ASP A 153 -5.40 47.32 27.05
CA ASP A 153 -6.79 46.81 27.18
C ASP A 153 -7.51 46.80 25.79
N ALA A 154 -8.81 46.48 25.78
CA ALA A 154 -9.62 46.08 24.63
C ALA A 154 -10.43 47.17 23.86
N VAL A 155 -11.19 46.69 22.84
CA VAL A 155 -12.58 47.10 22.46
C VAL A 155 -12.85 48.19 21.36
N THR A 156 -13.10 47.67 20.13
CA THR A 156 -14.24 47.93 19.17
C THR A 156 -14.52 49.28 18.44
N THR A 157 -15.17 49.12 17.25
CA THR A 157 -16.18 50.01 16.57
C THR A 157 -15.75 51.37 15.96
N VAL A 158 -16.41 51.97 14.95
CA VAL A 158 -17.19 51.53 13.74
C VAL A 158 -17.57 52.80 12.92
N SER A 159 -17.75 52.72 11.57
CA SER A 159 -18.40 53.74 10.69
C SER A 159 -17.69 55.12 10.53
N ASP A 160 -17.93 55.99 9.53
CA ASP A 160 -18.58 55.84 8.21
C ASP A 160 -18.23 56.97 7.19
N SER A 161 -18.56 56.72 5.91
CA SER A 161 -19.09 57.68 4.90
C SER A 161 -18.25 58.79 4.18
N TYR A 162 -18.18 58.62 2.84
CA TYR A 162 -18.49 59.57 1.74
C TYR A 162 -17.75 60.90 1.47
N THR A 163 -17.25 61.02 0.22
CA THR A 163 -17.79 61.96 -0.80
C THR A 163 -17.35 61.59 -2.25
N LYS A 164 -18.02 62.16 -3.27
CA LYS A 164 -17.92 61.90 -4.75
C LYS A 164 -18.58 63.10 -5.50
N PRO A 165 -18.67 63.22 -6.85
CA PRO A 165 -18.08 62.47 -7.99
C PRO A 165 -17.54 63.35 -9.16
N VAL A 166 -17.10 62.74 -10.28
CA VAL A 166 -17.38 63.03 -11.73
C VAL A 166 -16.64 61.93 -12.55
N TYR A 167 -17.23 60.91 -13.22
CA TYR A 167 -18.02 60.84 -14.48
C TYR A 167 -17.19 61.13 -15.77
N VAL A 168 -17.14 60.35 -16.87
CA VAL A 168 -17.65 59.01 -17.34
C VAL A 168 -16.94 58.71 -18.71
N PRO A 169 -17.02 57.54 -19.43
CA PRO A 169 -17.69 56.23 -19.22
C PRO A 169 -16.69 55.07 -18.87
N ASP A 170 -17.03 53.87 -18.36
CA ASP A 170 -18.25 53.00 -18.35
C ASP A 170 -18.39 52.03 -19.56
N PRO A 171 -18.84 50.75 -19.42
CA PRO A 171 -18.64 49.70 -18.39
C PRO A 171 -17.75 48.53 -18.93
N ALA A 172 -17.27 47.50 -18.21
CA ALA A 172 -17.81 46.64 -17.13
C ALA A 172 -18.90 45.62 -17.62
N VAL A 173 -19.08 44.40 -17.09
CA VAL A 173 -18.36 43.64 -16.04
C VAL A 173 -18.62 42.11 -16.17
N THR A 174 -17.96 41.28 -15.37
CA THR A 174 -18.16 39.81 -15.28
C THR A 174 -19.42 39.39 -14.49
N SER A 175 -19.94 38.18 -14.72
CA SER A 175 -20.74 37.45 -13.72
C SER A 175 -20.77 35.94 -14.02
N ALA A 176 -21.07 35.12 -13.00
CA ALA A 176 -21.14 33.66 -13.09
C ALA A 176 -22.41 33.12 -12.41
N THR A 177 -22.92 31.98 -12.89
CA THR A 177 -23.81 31.06 -12.15
C THR A 177 -23.94 29.74 -12.93
N ALA A 178 -24.56 28.69 -12.38
CA ALA A 178 -24.28 27.30 -12.75
C ALA A 178 -25.49 26.35 -12.85
N VAL A 179 -25.27 25.22 -13.55
CA VAL A 179 -25.94 23.89 -13.39
C VAL A 179 -27.42 23.72 -13.86
N LEU A 180 -27.66 22.84 -14.87
CA LEU A 180 -28.40 21.54 -14.81
C LEU A 180 -28.99 21.06 -16.17
N PHE A 181 -28.59 19.85 -16.62
CA PHE A 181 -29.16 18.86 -17.58
C PHE A 181 -30.40 19.17 -18.48
N PHE A 182 -30.38 18.74 -19.77
CA PHE A 182 -30.90 17.41 -20.22
C PHE A 182 -30.82 17.11 -21.76
N ALA A 183 -30.81 15.80 -22.08
CA ALA A 183 -31.33 15.10 -23.28
C ALA A 183 -30.61 15.11 -24.66
N THR A 184 -30.59 13.92 -25.27
CA THR A 184 -30.40 13.62 -26.72
C THR A 184 -31.74 13.08 -27.29
N PRO A 185 -31.96 12.93 -28.63
CA PRO A 185 -31.62 11.66 -29.31
C PRO A 185 -31.39 11.68 -30.85
N ARG A 186 -30.78 10.59 -31.40
CA ARG A 186 -31.05 9.82 -32.67
C ARG A 186 -31.52 10.51 -33.99
N LEU A 187 -31.22 10.06 -35.22
CA LEU A 187 -30.62 8.81 -35.77
C LEU A 187 -30.11 9.00 -37.24
N ASP A 188 -29.30 8.05 -37.73
CA ASP A 188 -28.71 7.81 -39.08
C ASP A 188 -29.72 7.45 -40.21
N PRO A 189 -29.41 7.32 -41.56
CA PRO A 189 -28.24 6.53 -42.10
C PRO A 189 -27.72 6.66 -43.59
N LEU A 190 -26.71 5.79 -43.91
CA LEU A 190 -26.40 5.07 -45.21
C LEU A 190 -25.43 5.62 -46.31
N GLN A 191 -24.12 5.29 -46.16
CA GLN A 191 -23.27 4.42 -47.05
C GLN A 191 -22.73 4.80 -48.47
N ILE A 192 -21.67 4.05 -48.87
CA ILE A 192 -20.97 3.91 -50.19
C ILE A 192 -19.91 4.99 -50.56
N THR A 193 -18.69 4.73 -51.11
CA THR A 193 -17.73 3.58 -51.16
C THR A 193 -16.34 4.10 -51.64
N GLN A 194 -15.25 3.39 -51.31
CA GLN A 194 -13.83 3.49 -51.75
C GLN A 194 -13.51 4.15 -53.13
N SER A 195 -12.37 4.87 -53.25
CA SER A 195 -11.20 4.52 -54.11
C SER A 195 -10.34 5.69 -54.67
N VAL A 196 -9.00 5.54 -54.56
CA VAL A 196 -7.97 5.74 -55.62
C VAL A 196 -7.74 7.15 -56.24
N THR A 197 -6.64 7.79 -55.79
CA THR A 197 -5.55 8.40 -56.60
C THR A 197 -5.82 9.60 -57.55
N VAL A 198 -4.98 10.65 -57.43
CA VAL A 198 -4.05 11.17 -58.47
C VAL A 198 -3.27 12.37 -57.92
N ALA A 199 -1.98 12.49 -58.26
CA ALA A 199 -1.16 13.64 -57.93
C ALA A 199 -1.44 14.85 -58.83
N THR A 200 -1.44 16.06 -58.28
CA THR A 200 -1.39 17.30 -59.06
C THR A 200 0.00 17.44 -59.69
N SER A 201 0.13 17.05 -60.96
CA SER A 201 1.32 17.30 -61.75
C SER A 201 1.40 18.78 -62.14
N SER A 202 2.62 19.32 -62.19
CA SER A 202 2.90 20.62 -62.78
C SER A 202 3.06 20.48 -64.30
N SER A 203 2.35 21.30 -65.06
CA SER A 203 2.85 21.84 -66.34
C SER A 203 1.95 22.97 -66.83
N ALA A 204 2.58 24.06 -67.24
CA ALA A 204 1.94 25.09 -68.05
C ALA A 204 2.65 25.12 -69.40
N ASN A 205 1.93 24.76 -70.46
CA ASN A 205 1.96 25.36 -71.80
C ASN A 205 1.10 24.46 -72.73
N GLY A 206 0.32 25.08 -73.61
CA GLY A 206 -0.45 24.36 -74.62
C GLY A 206 0.27 24.29 -75.96
N ASP A 207 -0.15 23.37 -76.82
CA ASP A 207 -0.88 23.76 -78.04
C ASP A 207 -1.72 22.58 -78.58
N GLY A 208 -2.65 22.87 -79.49
CA GLY A 208 -3.76 21.96 -79.85
C GLY A 208 -3.53 20.99 -81.03
N GLY A 209 -4.59 20.24 -81.39
CA GLY A 209 -4.63 19.31 -82.53
C GLY A 209 -4.45 17.84 -82.10
N TYR A 210 -5.45 17.03 -81.74
CA TYR A 210 -6.73 16.65 -82.39
C TYR A 210 -6.63 15.46 -83.38
N ILE A 211 -7.24 14.34 -82.96
CA ILE A 211 -7.75 13.17 -83.72
C ILE A 211 -6.84 11.97 -84.13
N ASP A 212 -7.33 10.78 -83.74
CA ASP A 212 -7.23 9.38 -84.23
C ASP A 212 -5.90 8.72 -84.69
N GLY A 213 -5.88 7.38 -84.59
CA GLY A 213 -4.81 6.53 -85.16
C GLY A 213 -5.09 5.01 -85.21
N ASN A 214 -5.60 4.42 -84.12
CA ASN A 214 -6.18 3.06 -84.01
C ASN A 214 -5.37 1.80 -84.49
N ALA A 215 -4.91 0.99 -83.51
CA ALA A 215 -4.76 -0.49 -83.49
C ALA A 215 -4.12 -1.33 -84.62
N GLY A 216 -3.36 -2.40 -84.26
CA GLY A 216 -3.00 -3.47 -85.21
C GLY A 216 -2.02 -4.58 -84.77
N TYR A 217 -2.54 -5.66 -84.17
CA TYR A 217 -2.10 -7.09 -84.25
C TYR A 217 -0.61 -7.54 -84.37
N ASN A 218 -0.15 -8.24 -83.33
CA ASN A 218 0.52 -9.57 -83.25
C ASN A 218 0.59 -10.46 -84.54
N PRO A 219 1.45 -11.53 -84.63
CA PRO A 219 2.75 -11.83 -83.99
C PRO A 219 3.81 -12.49 -84.95
N VAL A 220 4.86 -13.13 -84.39
CA VAL A 220 5.79 -14.16 -84.96
C VAL A 220 7.06 -13.68 -85.72
N GLY A 221 8.24 -14.21 -85.36
CA GLY A 221 9.43 -14.22 -86.25
C GLY A 221 10.81 -14.19 -85.58
N ALA A 222 11.46 -15.35 -85.47
CA ALA A 222 12.75 -15.62 -84.81
C ALA A 222 13.99 -14.72 -85.11
N ASN A 223 14.84 -14.58 -84.08
CA ASN A 223 16.31 -14.54 -84.09
C ASN A 223 17.07 -13.54 -84.99
N ALA A 224 17.58 -12.46 -84.38
CA ALA A 224 18.84 -11.79 -84.77
C ALA A 224 19.54 -11.21 -83.52
N HIS A 225 20.86 -10.99 -83.59
CA HIS A 225 21.63 -10.42 -82.48
C HIS A 225 21.33 -8.93 -82.31
N GLY A 226 20.98 -8.49 -81.09
CA GLY A 226 20.63 -7.10 -80.77
C GLY A 226 21.26 -6.63 -79.46
N LEU A 227 22.12 -5.61 -79.57
CA LEU A 227 22.79 -4.90 -78.48
C LEU A 227 21.81 -4.43 -77.39
N PHE A 228 21.95 -4.92 -76.16
CA PHE A 228 21.29 -4.34 -74.98
C PHE A 228 22.28 -3.48 -74.18
N LEU A 229 21.99 -2.18 -74.08
CA LEU A 229 22.65 -1.27 -73.15
C LEU A 229 22.08 -1.51 -71.74
N VAL A 230 22.84 -2.18 -70.88
CA VAL A 230 22.57 -2.21 -69.44
C VAL A 230 23.30 -1.02 -68.81
N GLY A 231 22.57 -0.16 -68.09
CA GLY A 231 23.13 1.01 -67.42
C GLY A 231 24.16 0.61 -66.36
N SER A 232 25.34 1.24 -66.39
CA SER A 232 26.45 0.96 -65.48
C SER A 232 26.24 1.58 -64.09
N GLY A 233 25.42 0.94 -63.26
CA GLY A 233 25.23 1.26 -61.83
C GLY A 233 25.97 0.32 -60.86
N GLY A 234 26.86 -0.53 -61.37
CA GLY A 234 27.53 -1.58 -60.59
C GLY A 234 28.74 -1.08 -59.79
N TYR A 235 28.50 -0.52 -58.60
CA TYR A 235 29.56 -0.25 -57.63
C TYR A 235 30.29 -1.55 -57.26
N SER A 236 31.63 -1.52 -57.31
CA SER A 236 32.49 -2.67 -57.00
C SER A 236 33.51 -2.28 -55.95
N TRP A 237 33.29 -2.67 -54.69
CA TRP A 237 34.22 -2.37 -53.60
C TRP A 237 35.41 -3.33 -53.61
N LEU A 238 36.60 -2.84 -53.97
CA LEU A 238 37.85 -3.59 -53.79
C LEU A 238 38.36 -3.44 -52.35
N LYS A 239 38.02 -4.40 -51.49
CA LYS A 239 38.54 -4.44 -50.11
C LYS A 239 40.04 -4.79 -50.12
N ILE A 240 40.90 -3.81 -49.86
CA ILE A 240 42.35 -4.02 -49.75
C ILE A 240 42.68 -4.65 -48.39
N THR A 241 42.63 -5.98 -48.31
CA THR A 241 43.15 -6.72 -47.15
C THR A 241 44.65 -6.99 -47.31
N SER A 242 45.46 -6.40 -46.41
CA SER A 242 46.85 -6.76 -46.08
C SER A 242 47.88 -6.86 -47.21
N SER A 243 48.84 -5.93 -47.19
CA SER A 243 50.23 -6.14 -47.63
C SER A 243 50.47 -6.77 -49.02
N GLY A 244 50.03 -6.09 -50.08
CA GLY A 244 50.40 -6.42 -51.47
C GLY A 244 50.80 -5.18 -52.27
N LYS A 245 52.10 -5.04 -52.63
CA LYS A 245 52.56 -3.93 -53.48
C LYS A 245 52.07 -4.12 -54.93
N LEU A 246 51.04 -3.38 -55.33
CA LEU A 246 50.62 -3.33 -56.73
C LEU A 246 51.60 -2.46 -57.54
N ASN A 247 52.52 -3.09 -58.25
CA ASN A 247 53.53 -2.41 -59.07
C ASN A 247 53.01 -2.23 -60.51
N THR A 248 52.59 -1.01 -60.87
CA THR A 248 52.16 -0.64 -62.23
C THR A 248 53.21 0.22 -62.95
N ASN A 249 54.35 -0.38 -63.29
CA ASN A 249 55.27 0.17 -64.29
C ASN A 249 54.56 0.27 -65.65
N GLY A 250 54.18 1.47 -66.10
CA GLY A 250 53.38 1.59 -67.34
C GLY A 250 53.01 2.99 -67.84
N ALA A 251 53.74 4.05 -67.49
CA ALA A 251 53.52 5.39 -68.06
C ALA A 251 54.70 5.81 -68.96
N VAL A 252 54.40 6.26 -70.19
CA VAL A 252 55.42 6.61 -71.19
C VAL A 252 56.00 8.00 -70.90
N ALA A 253 57.34 8.08 -70.81
CA ALA A 253 58.02 9.34 -70.59
C ALA A 253 58.12 10.18 -71.88
N TYR A 254 57.63 11.42 -71.83
CA TYR A 254 58.20 12.53 -72.60
C TYR A 254 59.09 13.35 -71.66
N GLY A 255 60.40 13.35 -71.93
CA GLY A 255 61.39 13.99 -71.06
C GLY A 255 61.87 15.34 -71.58
N SER A 256 62.00 16.30 -70.68
CA SER A 256 62.89 17.47 -70.84
C SER A 256 63.52 17.81 -69.49
N SER A 257 64.85 17.76 -69.41
CA SER A 257 65.60 17.79 -68.15
C SER A 257 66.07 19.17 -67.74
N ALA A 258 65.73 19.59 -66.53
CA ALA A 258 66.51 20.50 -65.69
C ALA A 258 66.26 20.11 -64.21
N GLY A 259 67.19 20.21 -63.28
CA GLY A 259 68.49 20.90 -63.35
C GLY A 259 68.56 21.90 -62.20
N ALA A 260 68.84 21.41 -60.99
CA ALA A 260 68.70 22.19 -59.77
C ALA A 260 69.76 23.28 -59.63
N TYR A 261 69.33 24.50 -59.24
CA TYR A 261 70.09 25.43 -58.40
C TYR A 261 69.12 26.33 -57.64
N GLY A 262 69.48 26.71 -56.41
CA GLY A 262 68.67 27.57 -55.55
C GLY A 262 68.97 29.06 -55.74
N GLY A 263 67.95 29.90 -55.53
CA GLY A 263 68.05 31.36 -55.53
C GLY A 263 66.68 32.00 -55.39
N GLY A 264 66.40 32.62 -54.24
CA GLY A 264 65.11 33.27 -54.00
C GLY A 264 65.01 34.63 -54.70
N ALA A 265 63.95 34.84 -55.47
CA ALA A 265 63.59 36.15 -56.01
C ALA A 265 62.06 36.28 -56.07
N PHE A 266 61.51 37.32 -55.41
CA PHE A 266 60.10 37.68 -55.55
C PHE A 266 59.86 38.25 -56.96
N ILE A 267 58.89 37.70 -57.69
CA ILE A 267 58.27 38.35 -58.84
C ILE A 267 56.76 38.28 -58.66
N GLY A 268 56.15 39.39 -58.24
CA GLY A 268 54.70 39.51 -58.15
C GLY A 268 54.08 39.54 -59.54
N THR A 269 53.33 38.49 -59.90
CA THR A 269 52.40 38.51 -61.03
C THR A 269 51.06 37.95 -60.57
N THR A 270 49.98 38.68 -60.82
CA THR A 270 48.62 38.26 -60.47
C THR A 270 48.18 37.17 -61.44
N LEU A 271 48.37 35.91 -61.06
CA LEU A 271 47.89 34.78 -61.86
C LEU A 271 46.37 34.71 -61.77
N LEU A 272 45.69 35.08 -62.85
CA LEU A 272 44.23 34.98 -62.97
C LEU A 272 43.79 33.53 -62.77
N ALA A 273 42.80 33.31 -61.90
CA ALA A 273 42.21 32.00 -61.65
C ALA A 273 41.46 31.49 -62.89
N GLY A 274 42.18 30.76 -63.76
CA GLY A 274 41.67 30.33 -65.07
C GLY A 274 42.43 29.20 -65.76
N SER A 275 43.37 28.53 -65.07
CA SER A 275 44.07 27.34 -65.59
C SER A 275 43.79 26.12 -64.71
N SER A 276 43.05 25.15 -65.26
CA SER A 276 42.60 23.94 -64.57
C SER A 276 43.71 22.90 -64.41
N PHE A 277 44.00 22.49 -63.17
CA PHE A 277 44.88 21.34 -62.87
C PHE A 277 44.13 20.00 -63.04
N GLY A 278 43.91 19.62 -64.31
CA GLY A 278 43.35 18.31 -64.69
C GLY A 278 44.38 17.18 -64.66
N SER A 279 45.11 17.02 -63.56
CA SER A 279 46.18 16.01 -63.42
C SER A 279 46.40 15.65 -61.95
N ALA A 280 46.48 14.35 -61.63
CA ALA A 280 46.72 13.88 -60.26
C ALA A 280 48.06 14.39 -59.70
N ALA A 281 48.02 14.96 -58.49
CA ALA A 281 49.17 15.54 -57.82
C ALA A 281 49.72 14.59 -56.76
N SER A 282 50.89 14.00 -57.01
CA SER A 282 51.63 13.15 -56.06
C SER A 282 52.75 13.96 -55.43
N ILE A 283 52.67 14.24 -54.12
CA ILE A 283 53.73 14.89 -53.36
C ILE A 283 54.50 13.80 -52.61
N ASN A 284 55.60 13.36 -53.22
CA ASN A 284 56.44 12.28 -52.69
C ASN A 284 57.77 12.85 -52.17
N GLY A 285 57.98 12.84 -50.86
CA GLY A 285 59.31 13.02 -50.25
C GLY A 285 59.92 14.42 -50.28
N GLY A 286 59.10 15.49 -50.37
CA GLY A 286 59.61 16.87 -50.41
C GLY A 286 58.70 17.89 -49.74
N ASN A 287 59.22 18.62 -48.75
CA ASN A 287 58.48 19.71 -48.11
C ASN A 287 58.15 20.80 -49.13
N SER A 288 56.88 21.20 -49.18
CA SER A 288 56.38 22.23 -50.09
C SER A 288 55.49 23.21 -49.34
N SER A 289 55.78 24.50 -49.51
CA SER A 289 55.01 25.62 -48.99
C SER A 289 54.36 26.37 -50.15
N ALA A 290 53.04 26.47 -50.14
CA ALA A 290 52.25 26.91 -51.29
C ALA A 290 51.47 28.19 -50.95
N GLY A 291 52.02 29.36 -51.30
CA GLY A 291 51.47 30.67 -50.92
C GLY A 291 50.21 31.13 -51.68
N TYR A 292 49.33 30.22 -52.09
CA TYR A 292 48.08 30.55 -52.82
C TYR A 292 46.99 31.03 -51.86
N THR A 293 46.11 31.94 -52.28
CA THR A 293 45.10 32.57 -51.40
C THR A 293 43.84 31.73 -51.11
N SER A 294 43.75 30.56 -51.74
CA SER A 294 42.76 29.49 -51.49
C SER A 294 43.17 28.32 -52.39
N LEU A 295 43.05 27.09 -51.91
CA LEU A 295 43.40 25.91 -52.70
C LEU A 295 42.19 24.99 -52.88
N ASN A 296 41.89 24.61 -54.12
CA ASN A 296 40.64 23.94 -54.48
C ASN A 296 40.92 22.74 -55.40
N PHE A 297 40.58 21.54 -54.93
CA PHE A 297 40.72 20.29 -55.67
C PHE A 297 39.35 19.82 -56.20
N GLY A 298 39.16 19.81 -57.52
CA GLY A 298 37.96 19.26 -58.16
C GLY A 298 36.80 20.24 -58.35
N GLY A 299 37.10 21.46 -58.81
CA GLY A 299 36.11 22.50 -59.10
C GLY A 299 35.10 22.17 -60.23
N PRO A 300 34.02 22.96 -60.40
CA PRO A 300 32.88 22.63 -61.27
C PRO A 300 33.18 22.58 -62.78
N SER A 301 34.41 22.88 -63.21
CA SER A 301 34.88 22.75 -64.61
C SER A 301 35.97 21.68 -64.80
N SER A 302 36.36 20.97 -63.73
CA SER A 302 37.44 19.98 -63.74
C SER A 302 37.00 18.70 -63.02
N GLY A 303 36.69 17.64 -63.77
CA GLY A 303 36.38 16.33 -63.20
C GLY A 303 37.57 15.69 -62.49
N TYR A 304 37.34 15.16 -61.28
CA TYR A 304 38.29 14.42 -60.43
C TYR A 304 39.63 15.12 -60.13
N GLY A 305 39.67 15.88 -59.03
CA GLY A 305 40.92 16.18 -58.35
C GLY A 305 41.38 14.99 -57.50
N ILE A 306 42.59 14.48 -57.70
CA ILE A 306 43.21 13.44 -56.86
C ILE A 306 44.57 13.93 -56.36
N VAL A 307 44.80 13.83 -55.06
CA VAL A 307 46.05 14.19 -54.38
C VAL A 307 46.53 13.01 -53.53
N ASN A 308 47.84 12.74 -53.53
CA ASN A 308 48.46 11.86 -52.54
C ASN A 308 49.66 12.55 -51.87
N VAL A 309 49.68 12.52 -50.54
CA VAL A 309 50.76 13.02 -49.68
C VAL A 309 51.45 11.82 -49.04
N ASP A 310 52.55 11.38 -49.65
CA ASP A 310 53.30 10.17 -49.26
C ASP A 310 54.75 10.54 -48.89
N GLY A 311 54.96 10.75 -47.59
CA GLY A 311 56.23 11.14 -47.01
C GLY A 311 56.59 12.63 -47.16
N GLY A 312 56.81 13.30 -46.03
CA GLY A 312 57.17 14.72 -45.98
C GLY A 312 55.98 15.62 -45.63
N THR A 313 56.25 16.90 -45.41
CA THR A 313 55.26 17.84 -44.87
C THR A 313 54.78 18.85 -45.91
N TRP A 314 53.48 18.87 -46.17
CA TRP A 314 52.80 19.95 -46.89
C TRP A 314 52.38 21.04 -45.92
N HIS A 315 52.65 22.30 -46.28
CA HIS A 315 52.24 23.47 -45.51
C HIS A 315 51.49 24.47 -46.39
N ASP A 316 50.29 24.81 -45.96
CA ASP A 316 49.50 25.93 -46.46
C ASP A 316 49.22 26.89 -45.29
N SER A 317 49.30 28.19 -45.58
CA SER A 317 49.16 29.29 -44.62
C SER A 317 48.12 30.35 -45.01
N ASN A 318 47.44 30.19 -46.17
CA ASN A 318 46.76 31.28 -46.86
C ASN A 318 45.32 30.92 -47.29
N GLY A 319 44.39 30.87 -46.33
CA GLY A 319 42.94 30.74 -46.60
C GLY A 319 42.43 29.29 -46.69
N PRO A 320 41.10 29.07 -46.67
CA PRO A 320 40.54 27.73 -46.51
C PRO A 320 40.85 26.78 -47.68
N VAL A 321 41.06 25.50 -47.36
CA VAL A 321 41.38 24.44 -48.33
C VAL A 321 40.11 23.66 -48.67
N TYR A 322 39.79 23.54 -49.96
CA TYR A 322 38.58 22.89 -50.45
C TYR A 322 38.88 21.60 -51.23
N ILE A 323 38.16 20.53 -50.90
CA ILE A 323 38.23 19.23 -51.57
C ILE A 323 36.82 18.88 -52.08
N GLY A 324 36.62 18.87 -53.39
CA GLY A 324 35.31 18.60 -54.00
C GLY A 324 34.33 19.77 -53.90
N TYR A 325 34.75 20.96 -54.33
CA TYR A 325 33.90 22.15 -54.40
C TYR A 325 33.12 22.20 -55.73
N GLY A 326 31.81 21.98 -55.71
CA GLY A 326 30.97 21.92 -56.91
C GLY A 326 31.34 20.79 -57.89
N GLY A 327 32.11 19.79 -57.43
CA GLY A 327 32.66 18.69 -58.22
C GLY A 327 33.28 17.62 -57.32
N GLN A 328 34.08 16.71 -57.87
CA GLN A 328 34.66 15.58 -57.12
C GLN A 328 36.14 15.79 -56.78
N GLY A 329 36.49 15.66 -55.49
CA GLY A 329 37.86 15.75 -54.98
C GLY A 329 38.20 14.62 -53.99
N PHE A 330 39.41 14.07 -54.11
CA PHE A 330 39.90 12.97 -53.29
C PHE A 330 41.35 13.23 -52.84
N VAL A 331 41.65 13.03 -51.56
CA VAL A 331 42.99 13.23 -50.97
C VAL A 331 43.37 12.05 -50.09
N THR A 332 44.53 11.44 -50.33
CA THR A 332 45.16 10.51 -49.39
C THR A 332 46.36 11.16 -48.70
N VAL A 333 46.51 10.93 -47.39
CA VAL A 333 47.69 11.26 -46.59
C VAL A 333 48.19 9.96 -45.96
N GLN A 334 49.40 9.52 -46.32
CA GLN A 334 49.90 8.19 -45.95
C GLN A 334 51.38 8.12 -45.55
N GLY A 335 51.74 7.05 -44.83
CA GLY A 335 53.12 6.77 -44.44
C GLY A 335 53.65 7.78 -43.44
N SER A 336 54.70 8.52 -43.81
CA SER A 336 55.20 9.69 -43.05
C SER A 336 54.75 11.02 -43.64
N GLY A 337 53.67 11.02 -44.44
CA GLY A 337 53.04 12.21 -44.99
C GLY A 337 52.35 13.04 -43.90
N GLN A 338 52.58 14.35 -43.92
CA GLN A 338 51.95 15.30 -43.02
C GLN A 338 51.25 16.43 -43.78
N LEU A 339 49.97 16.64 -43.47
CA LEU A 339 49.13 17.72 -43.99
C LEU A 339 48.92 18.76 -42.88
N ASN A 340 49.76 19.80 -42.84
CA ASN A 340 49.81 20.77 -41.74
C ASN A 340 49.29 22.15 -42.19
N LEU A 341 48.07 22.49 -41.78
CA LEU A 341 47.35 23.71 -42.14
C LEU A 341 47.37 24.73 -40.99
N THR A 342 47.53 26.02 -41.30
CA THR A 342 47.36 27.14 -40.34
C THR A 342 46.18 28.04 -40.71
N ASN A 343 45.18 27.48 -41.40
CA ASN A 343 44.24 28.23 -42.25
C ASN A 343 42.82 28.32 -41.65
N GLU A 344 41.93 29.03 -42.36
CA GLU A 344 40.49 29.17 -42.03
C GLU A 344 39.64 27.92 -42.32
N GLY A 345 40.27 26.74 -42.30
CA GLY A 345 39.60 25.43 -42.29
C GLY A 345 39.97 24.50 -43.45
N LEU A 346 39.62 23.23 -43.29
CA LEU A 346 39.62 22.19 -44.31
C LEU A 346 38.17 21.79 -44.61
N ILE A 347 37.71 22.04 -45.83
CA ILE A 347 36.33 21.78 -46.23
C ILE A 347 36.29 20.69 -47.30
N VAL A 348 35.51 19.65 -47.01
CA VAL A 348 35.44 18.40 -47.76
C VAL A 348 34.01 18.21 -48.24
N GLY A 349 33.78 18.39 -49.54
CA GLY A 349 32.46 18.40 -50.16
C GLY A 349 31.71 19.68 -49.88
N GLU A 350 31.68 20.59 -50.86
CA GLU A 350 30.92 21.85 -50.76
C GLU A 350 30.18 22.19 -52.07
N ASP A 351 29.00 22.80 -51.95
CA ASP A 351 28.26 23.27 -53.13
C ASP A 351 28.89 24.48 -53.83
N SER A 352 28.52 24.71 -55.08
CA SER A 352 29.06 25.78 -55.92
C SER A 352 28.58 27.21 -55.59
N THR A 353 27.78 27.40 -54.53
CA THR A 353 27.08 28.67 -54.25
C THR A 353 27.73 29.55 -53.18
N GLY A 354 28.74 29.04 -52.45
CA GLY A 354 29.42 29.76 -51.36
C GLY A 354 30.23 31.02 -51.74
N LEU A 355 30.19 31.49 -52.99
CA LEU A 355 30.91 32.67 -53.47
C LEU A 355 29.98 33.64 -54.23
N PRO A 356 30.20 34.97 -54.15
CA PRO A 356 29.32 35.97 -54.74
C PRO A 356 29.30 35.87 -56.28
N THR A 357 28.12 35.58 -56.83
CA THR A 357 27.88 35.19 -58.23
C THR A 357 27.94 36.34 -59.26
N THR A 358 28.79 37.34 -59.03
CA THR A 358 28.84 38.58 -59.86
C THR A 358 30.12 38.69 -60.69
N ILE A 359 30.20 37.95 -61.80
CA ILE A 359 31.15 38.22 -62.89
C ILE A 359 30.37 38.34 -64.21
N GLY A 360 29.85 39.53 -64.46
CA GLY A 360 29.10 39.84 -65.69
C GLY A 360 27.65 39.32 -65.72
N THR A 361 26.92 39.67 -66.77
CA THR A 361 25.46 39.46 -66.89
C THR A 361 25.09 38.08 -67.47
N VAL A 362 25.75 37.01 -67.02
CA VAL A 362 25.47 35.63 -67.46
C VAL A 362 25.34 34.71 -66.25
N ALA A 363 24.12 34.27 -65.96
CA ALA A 363 23.88 33.22 -64.99
C ALA A 363 24.28 31.86 -65.58
N LEU A 364 25.24 31.17 -64.95
CA LEU A 364 25.63 29.81 -65.32
C LEU A 364 24.80 28.79 -64.52
N PRO A 365 24.12 27.83 -65.17
CA PRO A 365 23.22 26.88 -64.49
C PRO A 365 23.99 25.69 -63.90
N HIS A 366 24.86 25.94 -62.93
CA HIS A 366 25.67 24.91 -62.25
C HIS A 366 25.51 24.95 -60.73
N LEU A 367 24.31 24.60 -60.26
CA LEU A 367 24.10 24.06 -58.92
C LEU A 367 24.59 22.60 -58.95
N ALA A 368 25.81 22.35 -58.46
CA ALA A 368 26.43 21.04 -58.46
C ALA A 368 26.79 20.63 -57.03
N ALA A 369 26.33 19.45 -56.61
CA ALA A 369 26.70 18.87 -55.33
C ALA A 369 28.21 18.55 -55.32
N GLY A 370 28.96 19.19 -54.43
CA GLY A 370 30.36 18.84 -54.20
C GLY A 370 30.48 17.50 -53.50
N ILE A 371 31.43 16.66 -53.92
CA ILE A 371 31.76 15.40 -53.27
C ILE A 371 33.25 15.41 -52.93
N GLY A 372 33.56 15.54 -51.64
CA GLY A 372 34.92 15.49 -51.12
C GLY A 372 35.18 14.17 -50.39
N THR A 373 36.42 13.68 -50.44
CA THR A 373 36.86 12.56 -49.60
C THR A 373 38.32 12.74 -49.18
N VAL A 374 38.58 12.55 -47.89
CA VAL A 374 39.93 12.51 -47.30
C VAL A 374 40.15 11.12 -46.71
N VAL A 375 41.30 10.52 -46.99
CA VAL A 375 41.79 9.29 -46.39
C VAL A 375 43.11 9.58 -45.68
N VAL A 376 43.21 9.21 -44.41
CA VAL A 376 44.41 9.37 -43.58
C VAL A 376 44.79 7.99 -43.08
N GLU A 377 45.84 7.40 -43.66
CA GLU A 377 46.13 5.98 -43.48
C GLU A 377 47.60 5.64 -43.27
N SER A 378 47.87 4.44 -42.75
CA SER A 378 49.23 3.88 -42.64
C SER A 378 50.26 4.80 -41.94
N GLY A 379 49.84 5.60 -40.96
CA GLY A 379 50.69 6.54 -40.21
C GLY A 379 50.59 8.02 -40.64
N GLY A 380 49.81 8.32 -41.68
CA GLY A 380 49.59 9.69 -42.15
C GLY A 380 49.04 10.61 -41.07
N THR A 381 49.47 11.88 -41.06
CA THR A 381 49.03 12.88 -40.07
C THR A 381 48.40 14.09 -40.73
N VAL A 382 47.24 14.53 -40.24
CA VAL A 382 46.64 15.83 -40.56
C VAL A 382 46.67 16.70 -39.31
N THR A 383 47.12 17.94 -39.42
CA THR A 383 47.14 18.91 -38.32
C THR A 383 46.53 20.23 -38.79
N LEU A 384 45.51 20.72 -38.10
CA LEU A 384 44.97 22.06 -38.28
C LEU A 384 45.24 22.88 -37.01
N THR A 385 45.78 24.09 -37.20
CA THR A 385 46.18 24.98 -36.11
C THR A 385 45.69 26.41 -36.35
N GLY A 386 45.41 27.14 -35.26
CA GLY A 386 44.97 28.53 -35.29
C GLY A 386 43.47 28.74 -34.97
N SER A 387 43.02 29.98 -35.13
CA SER A 387 41.64 30.41 -34.82
C SER A 387 40.58 29.91 -35.81
N GLY A 388 40.98 29.52 -37.01
CA GLY A 388 40.10 29.00 -38.05
C GLY A 388 40.34 27.54 -38.42
N GLY A 389 41.20 26.82 -37.70
CA GLY A 389 41.60 25.45 -38.03
C GLY A 389 40.55 24.38 -37.72
N TYR A 390 39.35 24.48 -38.32
CA TYR A 390 38.26 23.50 -38.24
C TYR A 390 38.22 22.57 -39.47
N ILE A 391 37.57 21.42 -39.35
CA ILE A 391 37.20 20.57 -40.50
C ILE A 391 35.70 20.68 -40.74
N ALA A 392 35.25 20.75 -42.00
CA ALA A 392 33.84 20.64 -42.36
C ALA A 392 33.62 19.58 -43.45
N LEU A 393 32.74 18.62 -43.18
CA LEU A 393 32.40 17.50 -44.06
C LEU A 393 30.96 17.68 -44.57
N GLY A 394 30.76 17.77 -45.88
CA GLY A 394 29.45 17.91 -46.51
C GLY A 394 28.79 19.25 -46.19
N ARG A 395 29.47 20.35 -46.53
CA ARG A 395 29.01 21.72 -46.29
C ARG A 395 28.09 22.16 -47.42
N SER A 396 26.83 22.50 -47.14
CA SER A 396 25.91 23.05 -48.13
C SER A 396 25.14 24.24 -47.57
N VAL A 397 25.05 25.29 -48.37
CA VAL A 397 24.33 26.54 -48.05
C VAL A 397 23.12 26.76 -48.96
N SER A 398 22.88 25.82 -49.89
CA SER A 398 21.83 25.89 -50.92
C SER A 398 20.89 24.68 -50.94
N SER A 399 20.93 23.83 -49.91
CA SER A 399 20.24 22.51 -49.83
C SER A 399 20.60 21.51 -50.94
N SER A 400 21.67 21.75 -51.71
CA SER A 400 22.00 21.00 -52.93
C SER A 400 22.77 19.68 -52.70
N GLY A 401 22.83 19.17 -51.47
CA GLY A 401 23.24 17.79 -51.19
C GLY A 401 24.74 17.49 -51.27
N ALA A 402 25.60 18.48 -50.99
CA ALA A 402 27.05 18.28 -50.89
C ALA A 402 27.40 17.14 -49.90
N THR A 403 28.41 16.33 -50.24
CA THR A 403 28.82 15.13 -49.48
C THR A 403 30.31 15.17 -49.14
N GLY A 404 30.67 15.01 -47.88
CA GLY A 404 32.06 14.99 -47.42
C GLY A 404 32.39 13.77 -46.59
N ASN A 405 33.44 13.05 -46.95
CA ASN A 405 33.88 11.85 -46.24
C ASN A 405 35.29 12.04 -45.64
N LEU A 406 35.50 11.60 -44.40
CA LEU A 406 36.81 11.52 -43.74
C LEU A 406 37.03 10.10 -43.20
N TYR A 407 38.01 9.40 -43.74
CA TYR A 407 38.43 8.08 -43.26
C TYR A 407 39.80 8.19 -42.59
N VAL A 408 39.90 7.91 -41.29
CA VAL A 408 41.16 7.86 -40.54
C VAL A 408 41.38 6.41 -40.12
N THR A 409 42.43 5.75 -40.63
CA THR A 409 42.54 4.28 -40.52
C THR A 409 43.96 3.78 -40.25
N GLY A 410 44.08 2.81 -39.34
CA GLY A 410 45.33 2.14 -39.01
C GLY A 410 46.16 2.84 -37.92
N ALA A 411 46.89 2.03 -37.17
CA ALA A 411 47.71 2.48 -36.03
C ALA A 411 48.70 3.59 -36.41
N GLY A 412 48.65 4.70 -35.68
CA GLY A 412 49.51 5.87 -35.86
C GLY A 412 49.00 6.90 -36.87
N SER A 413 47.98 6.58 -37.68
CA SER A 413 47.27 7.56 -38.48
C SER A 413 46.52 8.53 -37.57
N SER A 414 46.65 9.85 -37.77
CA SER A 414 45.99 10.81 -36.88
C SER A 414 45.50 12.10 -37.53
N VAL A 415 44.45 12.69 -36.95
CA VAL A 415 43.89 13.99 -37.33
C VAL A 415 43.78 14.86 -36.08
N ASN A 416 44.43 16.02 -36.06
CA ASN A 416 44.48 16.90 -34.90
C ASN A 416 43.98 18.29 -35.28
N VAL A 417 42.96 18.78 -34.59
CA VAL A 417 42.17 19.95 -35.00
C VAL A 417 42.09 20.95 -33.83
N SER A 418 42.65 22.15 -34.00
CA SER A 418 42.62 23.18 -32.94
C SER A 418 41.27 23.89 -32.78
N GLN A 419 40.31 23.58 -33.64
CA GLN A 419 38.92 23.99 -33.57
C GLN A 419 38.03 22.73 -33.65
N GLY A 420 36.79 22.86 -34.13
CA GLY A 420 35.86 21.74 -34.27
C GLY A 420 35.99 20.91 -35.54
N ILE A 421 35.32 19.77 -35.53
CA ILE A 421 34.94 19.03 -36.73
C ILE A 421 33.43 19.18 -36.91
N LEU A 422 32.99 19.63 -38.08
CA LEU A 422 31.58 19.76 -38.49
C LEU A 422 31.24 18.61 -39.45
N VAL A 423 30.26 17.77 -39.10
CA VAL A 423 29.89 16.58 -39.90
C VAL A 423 28.44 16.70 -40.39
N GLY A 424 28.25 16.98 -41.69
CA GLY A 424 26.93 17.10 -42.32
C GLY A 424 26.28 18.48 -42.11
N ASN A 425 27.03 19.56 -42.32
CA ASN A 425 26.52 20.93 -42.16
C ASN A 425 25.70 21.36 -43.40
N GLY A 426 24.38 21.19 -43.36
CA GLY A 426 23.49 21.47 -44.51
C GLY A 426 23.63 20.50 -45.70
N GLY A 427 24.51 19.50 -45.58
CA GLY A 427 24.74 18.42 -46.53
C GLY A 427 24.94 17.08 -45.81
N THR A 428 25.65 16.13 -46.41
CA THR A 428 25.91 14.80 -45.82
C THR A 428 27.38 14.65 -45.45
N GLY A 429 27.69 14.44 -44.17
CA GLY A 429 29.03 14.17 -43.67
C GLY A 429 29.18 12.74 -43.19
N LEU A 430 30.29 12.09 -43.56
CA LEU A 430 30.68 10.78 -43.06
C LEU A 430 32.08 10.86 -42.44
N MET A 431 32.27 10.29 -41.26
CA MET A 431 33.56 10.24 -40.58
C MET A 431 33.82 8.88 -39.92
N ASP A 432 34.80 8.13 -40.43
CA ASP A 432 35.18 6.83 -39.89
C ASP A 432 36.57 6.90 -39.22
N ILE A 433 36.69 6.41 -37.98
CA ILE A 433 37.94 6.25 -37.23
C ILE A 433 38.15 4.75 -36.99
N LEU A 434 39.14 4.16 -37.66
CA LEU A 434 39.25 2.71 -37.84
C LEU A 434 40.63 2.16 -37.43
N ALA A 435 40.64 0.92 -36.95
CA ALA A 435 41.84 0.09 -36.81
C ALA A 435 43.04 0.73 -36.06
N GLY A 436 42.79 1.50 -35.01
CA GLY A 436 43.84 2.09 -34.16
C GLY A 436 44.24 3.53 -34.51
N ALA A 437 43.44 4.22 -35.31
CA ALA A 437 43.64 5.63 -35.64
C ALA A 437 43.18 6.58 -34.51
N SER A 438 43.75 7.78 -34.43
CA SER A 438 43.38 8.79 -33.41
C SER A 438 42.93 10.12 -34.00
N VAL A 439 41.87 10.70 -33.45
CA VAL A 439 41.41 12.05 -33.78
C VAL A 439 41.35 12.91 -32.52
N THR A 440 41.79 14.17 -32.62
CA THR A 440 41.64 15.18 -31.57
C THR A 440 41.00 16.44 -32.13
N SER A 441 40.08 17.03 -31.36
CA SER A 441 39.36 18.26 -31.73
C SER A 441 38.98 19.07 -30.47
N SER A 442 38.69 20.36 -30.63
CA SER A 442 38.16 21.18 -29.53
C SER A 442 36.67 20.86 -29.27
N SER A 443 35.73 21.52 -29.93
CA SER A 443 34.29 21.22 -29.81
C SER A 443 33.72 20.84 -31.16
N SER A 444 33.02 19.73 -31.27
CA SER A 444 32.63 19.13 -32.57
C SER A 444 31.13 18.95 -32.70
N TYR A 445 30.63 19.08 -33.92
CA TYR A 445 29.20 19.23 -34.22
C TYR A 445 28.81 18.33 -35.38
N ALA A 446 27.72 17.57 -35.26
CA ALA A 446 27.13 16.81 -36.36
C ALA A 446 25.71 17.34 -36.66
N ALA A 447 25.41 17.55 -37.94
CA ALA A 447 24.13 18.05 -38.44
C ALA A 447 23.67 19.43 -37.92
N GLY A 448 24.59 20.36 -37.60
CA GLY A 448 24.23 21.77 -37.34
C GLY A 448 25.36 22.79 -37.35
N GLN A 449 25.15 23.92 -36.65
CA GLN A 449 25.76 25.22 -36.83
C GLN A 449 27.16 25.31 -36.18
N ALA A 450 28.27 25.39 -36.92
CA ALA A 450 28.60 26.51 -37.83
C ALA A 450 28.53 27.95 -37.22
N LYS A 451 27.94 28.15 -36.02
CA LYS A 451 27.66 29.49 -35.47
C LYS A 451 28.93 30.12 -34.90
N ALA A 452 29.75 29.28 -34.26
CA ALA A 452 31.11 29.62 -33.80
C ALA A 452 32.06 30.02 -34.94
N TYR A 453 31.72 29.68 -36.19
CA TYR A 453 32.56 29.90 -37.38
C TYR A 453 31.91 30.82 -38.44
N GLY A 454 30.87 31.57 -38.06
CA GLY A 454 30.27 32.62 -38.91
C GLY A 454 29.35 32.14 -40.02
N LEU A 455 28.84 30.90 -39.96
CA LEU A 455 28.06 30.24 -41.00
C LEU A 455 26.59 30.04 -40.59
N THR A 456 25.70 29.88 -41.56
CA THR A 456 24.25 29.66 -41.34
C THR A 456 23.93 28.22 -40.93
N SER A 457 22.97 28.02 -40.03
CA SER A 457 22.41 26.70 -39.72
C SER A 457 21.56 26.20 -40.89
N GLN A 458 21.84 25.00 -41.35
CA GLN A 458 20.98 24.24 -42.25
C GLN A 458 21.00 22.78 -41.80
N ALA A 459 19.81 22.18 -41.77
CA ALA A 459 19.64 20.76 -41.46
C ALA A 459 20.44 19.91 -42.46
N GLY A 460 21.24 18.98 -41.94
CA GLY A 460 21.99 18.02 -42.75
C GLY A 460 22.02 16.65 -42.08
N ASN A 461 22.90 15.78 -42.57
CA ASN A 461 23.03 14.40 -42.11
C ASN A 461 24.49 14.09 -41.73
N GLY A 462 24.76 13.81 -40.46
CA GLY A 462 26.08 13.38 -39.99
C GLY A 462 26.11 11.89 -39.65
N THR A 463 27.08 11.14 -40.16
CA THR A 463 27.35 9.75 -39.77
C THR A 463 28.78 9.61 -39.30
N ILE A 464 28.99 9.06 -38.10
CA ILE A 464 30.30 8.93 -37.46
C ILE A 464 30.45 7.49 -36.94
N VAL A 465 31.56 6.84 -37.27
CA VAL A 465 31.88 5.48 -36.81
C VAL A 465 33.25 5.45 -36.16
N ILE A 466 33.36 4.87 -34.98
CA ILE A 466 34.63 4.60 -34.29
C ILE A 466 34.71 3.09 -34.06
N ASP A 467 35.58 2.41 -34.82
CA ASP A 467 35.62 0.94 -34.88
C ASP A 467 37.03 0.40 -34.66
N GLY A 468 37.17 -0.49 -33.68
CA GLY A 468 38.37 -1.28 -33.45
C GLY A 468 39.24 -0.78 -32.31
N GLN A 469 40.03 -1.70 -31.75
CA GLN A 469 40.88 -1.42 -30.60
C GLN A 469 41.85 -0.25 -30.84
N ASN A 470 41.85 0.71 -29.91
CA ASN A 470 42.62 1.97 -29.97
C ASN A 470 42.20 2.94 -31.09
N SER A 471 41.05 2.73 -31.76
CA SER A 471 40.42 3.79 -32.55
C SER A 471 39.81 4.81 -31.57
N VAL A 472 40.33 6.03 -31.52
CA VAL A 472 39.96 7.02 -30.48
C VAL A 472 39.58 8.36 -31.08
N TRP A 473 38.48 8.96 -30.62
CA TRP A 473 38.22 10.40 -30.78
C TRP A 473 38.27 11.09 -29.41
N ASN A 474 39.06 12.16 -29.31
CA ASN A 474 39.09 13.05 -28.15
C ASN A 474 38.50 14.42 -28.54
N ILE A 475 37.48 14.87 -27.80
CA ILE A 475 36.81 16.16 -27.94
C ILE A 475 37.05 16.94 -26.64
N ALA A 476 37.88 17.97 -26.68
CA ALA A 476 38.33 18.70 -25.48
C ALA A 476 37.30 19.72 -24.94
N GLY A 477 36.21 19.97 -25.68
CA GLY A 477 35.06 20.77 -25.27
C GLY A 477 33.75 20.01 -25.51
N THR A 478 32.71 20.71 -25.93
CA THR A 478 31.38 20.10 -26.18
C THR A 478 31.34 19.23 -27.45
N ALA A 479 30.45 18.25 -27.43
CA ALA A 479 30.08 17.45 -28.60
C ALA A 479 28.56 17.56 -28.81
N ASP A 480 28.13 18.14 -29.93
CA ASP A 480 26.71 18.21 -30.29
C ASP A 480 26.45 17.31 -31.49
N PHE A 481 25.66 16.26 -31.30
CA PHE A 481 25.27 15.37 -32.38
C PHE A 481 23.77 15.49 -32.64
N GLY A 482 23.44 16.04 -33.80
CA GLY A 482 22.07 16.18 -34.27
C GLY A 482 21.51 17.56 -33.97
N GLU A 483 22.30 18.62 -34.05
CA GLU A 483 21.90 19.96 -33.58
C GLU A 483 20.68 20.51 -34.36
N THR A 484 20.70 20.46 -35.70
CA THR A 484 19.59 20.96 -36.56
C THR A 484 19.09 19.96 -37.59
N GLY A 485 19.62 18.74 -37.57
CA GLY A 485 19.29 17.65 -38.49
C GLY A 485 19.66 16.31 -37.88
N ALA A 486 19.83 15.28 -38.71
CA ALA A 486 20.05 13.92 -38.22
C ALA A 486 21.55 13.60 -38.06
N ALA A 487 21.97 13.26 -36.84
CA ALA A 487 23.29 12.69 -36.57
C ALA A 487 23.20 11.25 -36.07
N LYS A 488 24.14 10.42 -36.53
CA LYS A 488 24.35 9.07 -36.01
C LYS A 488 25.82 8.86 -35.67
N VAL A 489 26.09 8.55 -34.41
CA VAL A 489 27.40 8.13 -33.91
C VAL A 489 27.33 6.66 -33.54
N THR A 490 28.36 5.88 -33.90
CA THR A 490 28.46 4.46 -33.54
C THR A 490 29.87 4.14 -33.07
N VAL A 491 29.99 3.69 -31.83
CA VAL A 491 31.27 3.36 -31.16
C VAL A 491 31.30 1.87 -30.88
N GLN A 492 32.24 1.14 -31.50
CA GLN A 492 32.20 -0.32 -31.51
C GLN A 492 33.57 -1.02 -31.56
N ASN A 493 33.57 -2.31 -31.23
CA ASN A 493 34.73 -3.21 -31.31
C ASN A 493 35.97 -2.69 -30.54
N SER A 494 35.76 -2.11 -29.35
CA SER A 494 36.78 -1.43 -28.54
C SER A 494 37.37 -0.15 -29.15
N GLY A 495 36.62 0.52 -30.03
CA GLY A 495 36.78 1.96 -30.28
C GLY A 495 36.30 2.79 -29.08
N ASN A 496 36.80 4.02 -28.97
CA ASN A 496 36.56 4.90 -27.82
C ASN A 496 36.25 6.36 -28.23
N LEU A 497 35.32 7.01 -27.52
CA LEU A 497 34.95 8.42 -27.65
C LEU A 497 35.07 9.11 -26.30
N ASN A 498 36.02 10.03 -26.15
CA ASN A 498 36.21 10.82 -24.93
C ASN A 498 35.84 12.29 -25.19
N ILE A 499 34.93 12.84 -24.39
CA ILE A 499 34.42 14.20 -24.49
C ILE A 499 34.60 14.87 -23.13
N THR A 500 35.39 15.94 -23.04
CA THR A 500 35.65 16.62 -21.76
C THR A 500 34.58 17.65 -21.40
N GLY A 501 33.80 18.13 -22.38
CA GLY A 501 32.63 18.97 -22.17
C GLY A 501 31.31 18.20 -22.19
N GLU A 502 30.22 18.94 -22.37
CA GLU A 502 28.87 18.37 -22.50
C GLU A 502 28.70 17.57 -23.81
N LEU A 503 27.98 16.45 -23.73
CA LEU A 503 27.48 15.68 -24.88
C LEU A 503 25.99 15.95 -25.09
N THR A 504 25.64 16.67 -26.16
CA THR A 504 24.26 16.89 -26.57
C THR A 504 23.88 15.93 -27.70
N LEU A 505 22.75 15.25 -27.55
CA LEU A 505 22.11 14.44 -28.60
C LEU A 505 20.78 15.07 -28.97
N GLY A 506 20.71 15.76 -30.11
CA GLY A 506 19.53 16.53 -30.52
C GLY A 506 19.40 17.84 -29.75
N ASP A 507 19.96 18.92 -30.29
CA ASP A 507 19.92 20.24 -29.65
C ASP A 507 18.67 21.06 -30.01
N GLN A 508 18.57 21.59 -31.23
CA GLN A 508 17.52 22.52 -31.65
C GLN A 508 16.22 21.80 -32.07
N SER A 509 15.13 22.56 -32.26
CA SER A 509 13.75 22.08 -32.54
C SER A 509 13.53 21.16 -33.77
N THR A 510 14.54 20.87 -34.57
CA THR A 510 14.52 19.89 -35.69
C THR A 510 15.69 18.90 -35.64
N GLY A 511 16.48 18.97 -34.57
CA GLY A 511 17.63 18.14 -34.31
C GLY A 511 17.27 16.72 -33.90
N ASN A 512 18.04 15.75 -34.42
CA ASN A 512 17.87 14.33 -34.13
C ASN A 512 19.25 13.69 -33.91
N GLY A 513 19.61 13.47 -32.65
CA GLY A 513 20.89 12.89 -32.24
C GLY A 513 20.76 11.43 -31.85
N THR A 514 21.51 10.55 -32.52
CA THR A 514 21.56 9.12 -32.19
C THR A 514 22.98 8.64 -31.86
N LEU A 515 23.13 7.98 -30.71
CA LEU A 515 24.37 7.35 -30.26
C LEU A 515 24.16 5.85 -30.04
N LEU A 516 25.01 5.02 -30.64
CA LEU A 516 25.06 3.57 -30.42
C LEU A 516 26.44 3.16 -29.92
N VAL A 517 26.51 2.61 -28.72
CA VAL A 517 27.72 2.08 -28.08
C VAL A 517 27.57 0.57 -27.99
N GLN A 518 28.40 -0.19 -28.70
CA GLN A 518 28.21 -1.64 -28.79
C GLN A 518 29.51 -2.45 -28.89
N SER A 519 29.44 -3.76 -28.63
CA SER A 519 30.55 -4.70 -28.86
C SER A 519 31.88 -4.26 -28.19
N GLN A 520 31.84 -3.97 -26.89
CA GLN A 520 32.97 -3.45 -26.10
C GLN A 520 33.47 -2.04 -26.51
N GLY A 521 32.71 -1.28 -27.30
CA GLY A 521 32.97 0.15 -27.50
C GLY A 521 32.71 0.95 -26.21
N THR A 522 33.46 2.03 -26.01
CA THR A 522 33.42 2.84 -24.78
C THR A 522 33.17 4.33 -25.08
N VAL A 523 32.43 5.01 -24.21
CA VAL A 523 32.23 6.47 -24.26
C VAL A 523 32.51 7.08 -22.89
N GLU A 524 33.17 8.22 -22.88
CA GLU A 524 33.32 9.11 -21.71
C GLU A 524 32.85 10.51 -22.13
N SER A 525 31.99 11.12 -21.33
CA SER A 525 31.56 12.52 -21.48
C SER A 525 31.72 13.27 -20.16
N GLY A 526 31.64 14.60 -20.18
CA GLY A 526 31.18 15.35 -19.01
C GLY A 526 29.69 15.11 -18.79
N ALA A 527 28.94 16.16 -18.45
CA ALA A 527 27.47 16.15 -18.47
C ALA A 527 26.91 15.74 -19.85
N ALA A 528 25.65 15.29 -19.91
CA ALA A 528 25.02 14.90 -21.16
C ALA A 528 23.52 15.20 -21.22
N THR A 529 23.04 15.63 -22.39
CA THR A 529 21.66 16.08 -22.63
C THR A 529 21.08 15.44 -23.89
N LEU A 530 20.01 14.66 -23.74
CA LEU A 530 19.28 14.02 -24.85
C LEU A 530 17.97 14.78 -25.13
N GLY A 531 17.84 15.43 -26.29
CA GLY A 531 16.66 16.22 -26.65
C GLY A 531 16.59 17.52 -25.84
N ASN A 532 17.49 18.45 -26.15
CA ASN A 532 17.65 19.71 -25.41
C ASN A 532 16.43 20.63 -25.60
N GLN A 533 16.23 21.19 -26.80
CA GLN A 533 15.17 22.16 -27.08
C GLN A 533 13.83 21.49 -27.46
N ALA A 534 12.73 22.24 -27.35
CA ALA A 534 11.40 21.77 -27.72
C ALA A 534 11.34 21.34 -29.19
N GLY A 535 11.00 20.07 -29.44
CA GLY A 535 10.99 19.43 -30.75
C GLY A 535 12.26 18.66 -31.12
N ALA A 536 13.35 18.82 -30.36
CA ALA A 536 14.57 18.02 -30.52
C ALA A 536 14.37 16.58 -30.05
N VAL A 537 15.08 15.64 -30.69
CA VAL A 537 15.05 14.21 -30.33
C VAL A 537 16.47 13.71 -30.06
N GLY A 538 16.71 13.21 -28.85
CA GLY A 538 17.95 12.54 -28.46
C GLY A 538 17.73 11.06 -28.18
N THR A 539 18.60 10.19 -28.69
CA THR A 539 18.53 8.74 -28.41
C THR A 539 19.92 8.15 -28.21
N ALA A 540 20.14 7.50 -27.06
CA ALA A 540 21.34 6.72 -26.77
C ALA A 540 21.01 5.25 -26.57
N THR A 541 21.86 4.36 -27.07
CA THR A 541 21.78 2.91 -26.83
C THR A 541 23.16 2.39 -26.46
N VAL A 542 23.28 1.76 -25.29
CA VAL A 542 24.48 1.02 -24.86
C VAL A 542 24.11 -0.46 -24.83
N THR A 543 24.78 -1.30 -25.61
CA THR A 543 24.37 -2.70 -25.83
C THR A 543 25.54 -3.67 -25.96
N GLY A 544 25.43 -4.80 -25.27
CA GLY A 544 26.39 -5.89 -25.39
C GLY A 544 27.52 -5.85 -24.36
N LEU A 545 28.10 -7.02 -24.11
CA LEU A 545 29.09 -7.27 -23.07
C LEU A 545 30.25 -6.28 -23.08
N ASN A 546 30.53 -5.68 -21.92
CA ASN A 546 31.58 -4.68 -21.67
C ASN A 546 31.46 -3.39 -22.50
N SER A 547 30.34 -3.10 -23.17
CA SER A 547 30.12 -1.75 -23.70
C SER A 547 29.68 -0.81 -22.58
N SER A 548 30.35 0.33 -22.47
CA SER A 548 30.18 1.25 -21.35
C SER A 548 30.09 2.71 -21.77
N TRP A 549 29.31 3.48 -21.04
CA TRP A 549 29.33 4.94 -21.09
C TRP A 549 29.51 5.52 -19.68
N THR A 550 30.44 6.47 -19.53
CA THR A 550 30.60 7.29 -18.32
C THR A 550 30.18 8.73 -18.62
N VAL A 551 29.34 9.29 -17.76
CA VAL A 551 28.95 10.71 -17.74
C VAL A 551 29.56 11.32 -16.48
N ASP A 552 30.65 12.08 -16.63
CA ASP A 552 31.27 12.82 -15.52
C ASP A 552 30.57 14.16 -15.30
N GLY A 553 29.39 14.08 -14.71
CA GLY A 553 28.44 15.16 -14.51
C GLY A 553 27.00 14.64 -14.49
N ASP A 554 26.07 15.54 -14.75
CA ASP A 554 24.63 15.24 -14.77
C ASP A 554 24.18 14.65 -16.12
N LEU A 555 23.17 13.77 -16.08
CA LEU A 555 22.56 13.18 -17.28
C LEU A 555 21.08 13.59 -17.39
N THR A 556 20.75 14.39 -18.40
CA THR A 556 19.37 14.80 -18.70
C THR A 556 18.83 14.09 -19.93
N VAL A 557 17.67 13.46 -19.81
CA VAL A 557 16.96 12.75 -20.88
C VAL A 557 15.59 13.39 -21.09
N GLY A 558 15.48 14.22 -22.13
CA GLY A 558 14.37 15.13 -22.39
C GLY A 558 14.45 16.37 -21.51
N ASP A 559 15.20 17.41 -21.93
CA ASP A 559 15.20 18.68 -21.20
C ASP A 559 13.89 19.44 -21.49
N TYR A 560 13.82 20.16 -22.62
CA TYR A 560 12.58 20.63 -23.25
C TYR A 560 12.12 19.71 -24.41
N GLY A 561 13.00 18.84 -24.92
CA GLY A 561 12.73 17.96 -26.06
C GLY A 561 12.25 16.55 -25.68
N THR A 562 12.53 15.57 -26.55
CA THR A 562 12.29 14.14 -26.29
C THR A 562 13.63 13.41 -26.19
N GLY A 563 13.89 12.78 -25.04
CA GLY A 563 15.05 11.92 -24.83
C GLY A 563 14.66 10.44 -24.71
N SER A 564 15.52 9.53 -25.18
CA SER A 564 15.34 8.09 -25.02
C SER A 564 16.66 7.37 -24.78
N LEU A 565 16.73 6.58 -23.71
CA LEU A 565 17.94 5.90 -23.24
C LEU A 565 17.70 4.39 -23.12
N PHE A 566 18.50 3.59 -23.82
CA PHE A 566 18.40 2.13 -23.81
C PHE A 566 19.71 1.50 -23.34
N LEU A 567 19.63 0.67 -22.31
CA LEU A 567 20.73 -0.17 -21.84
C LEU A 567 20.29 -1.63 -21.91
N ASN A 568 21.09 -2.50 -22.51
CA ASN A 568 20.77 -3.93 -22.59
C ASN A 568 22.00 -4.82 -22.78
N SER A 569 21.80 -6.13 -22.61
CA SER A 569 22.74 -7.20 -22.95
C SER A 569 24.14 -7.05 -22.33
N ASN A 570 24.21 -6.78 -21.02
CA ASN A 570 25.46 -6.62 -20.24
C ASN A 570 26.25 -5.33 -20.56
N ALA A 571 25.51 -4.26 -20.82
CA ALA A 571 26.02 -2.89 -20.90
C ALA A 571 26.12 -2.21 -19.52
N MET A 572 26.98 -1.19 -19.42
CA MET A 572 27.19 -0.39 -18.20
C MET A 572 27.01 1.11 -18.49
N LEU A 573 26.34 1.83 -17.59
CA LEU A 573 26.33 3.30 -17.55
C LEU A 573 26.69 3.78 -16.14
N THR A 574 27.56 4.78 -16.05
CA THR A 574 27.86 5.46 -14.79
C THR A 574 27.65 6.96 -14.94
N THR A 575 26.79 7.55 -14.10
CA THR A 575 26.55 8.99 -13.99
C THR A 575 27.17 9.48 -12.67
N THR A 576 28.13 10.41 -12.71
CA THR A 576 28.82 10.88 -11.50
C THR A 576 28.08 11.99 -10.76
N GLY A 577 27.19 12.72 -11.46
CA GLY A 577 26.22 13.65 -10.89
C GLY A 577 24.79 13.07 -10.83
N ASP A 578 23.80 13.95 -10.98
CA ASP A 578 22.37 13.63 -10.94
C ASP A 578 21.87 13.09 -12.29
N ALA A 579 20.78 12.32 -12.26
CA ALA A 579 20.08 11.82 -13.45
C ALA A 579 18.63 12.34 -13.49
N THR A 580 18.24 13.01 -14.58
CA THR A 580 16.87 13.55 -14.76
C THR A 580 16.26 13.07 -16.06
N LEU A 581 15.12 12.39 -15.97
CA LEU A 581 14.24 12.09 -17.11
C LEU A 581 13.08 13.10 -17.10
N GLY A 582 12.81 13.78 -18.22
CA GLY A 582 11.67 14.73 -18.32
C GLY A 582 11.81 15.95 -17.41
N SER A 583 12.82 16.79 -17.68
CA SER A 583 13.19 17.96 -16.86
C SER A 583 12.14 19.08 -16.88
N GLN A 584 11.78 19.59 -18.06
CA GLN A 584 10.96 20.78 -18.23
C GLN A 584 9.51 20.47 -18.65
N ALA A 585 8.62 21.44 -18.47
CA ALA A 585 7.21 21.30 -18.83
C ALA A 585 7.04 20.92 -20.31
N ALA A 586 6.21 19.90 -20.57
CA ALA A 586 5.93 19.29 -21.88
C ALA A 586 7.10 18.55 -22.56
N SER A 587 8.24 18.34 -21.89
CA SER A 587 9.29 17.43 -22.38
C SER A 587 8.94 15.96 -22.10
N THR A 588 9.69 15.03 -22.69
CA THR A 588 9.50 13.59 -22.49
C THR A 588 10.83 12.86 -22.34
N GLY A 589 11.03 12.17 -21.21
CA GLY A 589 12.22 11.36 -20.93
C GLY A 589 11.90 9.88 -20.78
N ALA A 590 12.42 9.03 -21.67
CA ALA A 590 12.26 7.58 -21.59
C ALA A 590 13.59 6.88 -21.29
N ALA A 591 13.57 5.87 -20.40
CA ALA A 591 14.70 5.01 -20.11
C ALA A 591 14.27 3.54 -19.98
N THR A 592 15.08 2.63 -20.52
CA THR A 592 14.86 1.17 -20.41
C THR A 592 16.19 0.47 -20.13
N ILE A 593 16.23 -0.31 -19.04
CA ILE A 593 17.39 -1.08 -18.60
C ILE A 593 16.97 -2.54 -18.57
N SER A 594 17.42 -3.33 -19.56
CA SER A 594 17.02 -4.73 -19.73
C SER A 594 18.18 -5.72 -19.66
N ASP A 595 17.84 -6.99 -19.46
CA ASP A 595 18.73 -8.16 -19.45
C ASP A 595 19.64 -8.25 -18.20
N ALA A 596 19.75 -9.47 -17.68
CA ALA A 596 20.64 -9.79 -16.55
C ALA A 596 22.10 -9.42 -16.83
N GLY A 597 22.69 -8.61 -15.94
CA GLY A 597 24.06 -8.11 -16.04
C GLY A 597 24.21 -6.71 -16.66
N THR A 598 23.11 -6.09 -17.07
CA THR A 598 23.07 -4.68 -17.48
C THR A 598 22.87 -3.79 -16.24
N GLU A 599 23.70 -2.75 -16.07
CA GLU A 599 23.66 -1.85 -14.91
C GLU A 599 23.69 -0.36 -15.30
N TRP A 600 22.90 0.45 -14.58
CA TRP A 600 23.06 1.90 -14.51
C TRP A 600 23.36 2.31 -13.05
N GLN A 601 24.54 2.87 -12.83
CA GLN A 601 24.96 3.46 -11.55
C GLN A 601 24.84 4.99 -11.61
N ILE A 602 24.22 5.59 -10.59
CA ILE A 602 24.05 7.04 -10.43
C ILE A 602 24.63 7.47 -9.07
N ASN A 603 25.59 8.38 -9.07
CA ASN A 603 26.22 8.84 -7.81
C ASN A 603 25.48 10.04 -7.17
N GLY A 604 24.61 10.72 -7.92
CA GLY A 604 23.67 11.74 -7.43
C GLY A 604 22.25 11.20 -7.19
N GLU A 605 21.26 12.09 -7.31
CA GLU A 605 19.82 11.79 -7.29
C GLU A 605 19.30 11.25 -8.63
N LEU A 606 18.13 10.58 -8.61
CA LEU A 606 17.38 10.20 -9.81
C LEU A 606 15.99 10.85 -9.80
N LYS A 607 15.69 11.67 -10.82
CA LYS A 607 14.38 12.26 -11.05
C LYS A 607 13.70 11.65 -12.26
N VAL A 608 12.55 11.00 -12.03
CA VAL A 608 11.68 10.43 -13.07
C VAL A 608 10.49 11.38 -13.26
N GLY A 609 10.69 12.40 -14.09
CA GLY A 609 9.82 13.55 -14.28
C GLY A 609 9.99 14.57 -13.17
N ASP A 610 10.71 15.65 -13.48
CA ASP A 610 10.68 16.86 -12.67
C ASP A 610 9.41 17.66 -13.03
N LYS A 611 9.42 18.38 -14.16
CA LYS A 611 8.24 19.09 -14.71
C LYS A 611 7.69 18.45 -15.99
N GLY A 612 8.46 17.57 -16.63
CA GLY A 612 8.07 16.86 -17.85
C GLY A 612 7.37 15.53 -17.56
N SER A 613 7.08 14.76 -18.61
CA SER A 613 6.63 13.37 -18.48
C SER A 613 7.82 12.42 -18.58
N ALA A 614 7.82 11.35 -17.78
CA ALA A 614 8.89 10.36 -17.84
C ALA A 614 8.44 8.91 -17.61
N SER A 615 9.16 7.99 -18.25
CA SER A 615 8.95 6.54 -18.09
C SER A 615 10.29 5.82 -17.93
N LEU A 616 10.48 5.12 -16.81
CA LEU A 616 11.64 4.27 -16.54
C LEU A 616 11.20 2.81 -16.38
N SER A 617 11.67 1.93 -17.26
CA SER A 617 11.53 0.47 -17.14
C SER A 617 12.87 -0.16 -16.73
N VAL A 618 12.84 -1.02 -15.72
CA VAL A 618 13.96 -1.89 -15.32
C VAL A 618 13.44 -3.33 -15.37
N GLU A 619 13.91 -4.10 -16.35
CA GLU A 619 13.23 -5.32 -16.79
C GLU A 619 14.17 -6.48 -17.10
N ASN A 620 13.64 -7.71 -17.13
CA ASN A 620 14.35 -8.91 -17.58
C ASN A 620 15.72 -9.17 -16.88
N GLY A 621 15.89 -8.72 -15.63
CA GLY A 621 17.14 -8.83 -14.87
C GLY A 621 18.04 -7.59 -14.88
N GLY A 622 17.60 -6.48 -15.46
CA GLY A 622 18.31 -5.19 -15.43
C GLY A 622 18.44 -4.62 -14.01
N TYR A 623 19.49 -3.83 -13.78
CA TYR A 623 19.85 -3.32 -12.47
C TYR A 623 20.09 -1.80 -12.48
N VAL A 624 19.54 -1.10 -11.48
CA VAL A 624 19.80 0.34 -11.25
C VAL A 624 20.22 0.57 -9.80
N SER A 625 21.32 1.28 -9.61
CA SER A 625 21.80 1.69 -8.28
C SER A 625 21.97 3.21 -8.23
N LEU A 626 21.46 3.83 -7.16
CA LEU A 626 21.71 5.26 -6.90
C LEU A 626 22.18 5.53 -5.47
N ALA A 627 23.10 6.49 -5.32
CA ALA A 627 23.64 6.91 -4.04
C ALA A 627 22.81 8.04 -3.38
N GLY A 628 22.17 8.90 -4.18
CA GLY A 628 21.26 9.95 -3.72
C GLY A 628 19.80 9.51 -3.56
N ASN A 629 18.89 10.50 -3.58
CA ASN A 629 17.45 10.31 -3.43
C ASN A 629 16.78 9.92 -4.76
N LEU A 630 15.58 9.33 -4.68
CA LEU A 630 14.71 9.04 -5.83
C LEU A 630 13.46 9.92 -5.77
N ALA A 631 13.15 10.64 -6.85
CA ALA A 631 11.91 11.40 -6.99
C ALA A 631 11.15 11.00 -8.27
N ILE A 632 9.85 10.78 -8.18
CA ILE A 632 8.96 10.51 -9.31
C ILE A 632 7.85 11.58 -9.30
N ALA A 633 7.71 12.32 -10.41
CA ALA A 633 6.80 13.47 -10.54
C ALA A 633 7.05 14.57 -9.47
N ASP A 634 8.30 15.04 -9.38
CA ASP A 634 8.80 15.92 -8.31
C ASP A 634 8.19 17.34 -8.35
N SER A 635 8.15 17.96 -9.54
CA SER A 635 7.74 19.35 -9.77
C SER A 635 6.49 19.51 -10.66
N GLY A 636 5.62 18.49 -10.69
CA GLY A 636 4.32 18.55 -11.37
C GLY A 636 4.19 17.70 -12.65
N GLY A 637 5.20 16.90 -12.99
CA GLY A 637 5.13 15.93 -14.09
C GLY A 637 4.09 14.81 -13.89
N THR A 638 3.87 14.02 -14.94
CA THR A 638 3.15 12.73 -14.87
C THR A 638 4.12 11.63 -15.29
N SER A 639 4.41 10.68 -14.38
CA SER A 639 5.56 9.78 -14.55
C SER A 639 5.39 8.38 -13.97
N THR A 640 6.05 7.41 -14.59
CA THR A 640 6.02 6.00 -14.22
C THR A 640 7.41 5.40 -14.07
N LEU A 641 7.60 4.61 -13.02
CA LEU A 641 8.76 3.74 -12.82
C LEU A 641 8.25 2.30 -12.65
N THR A 642 8.75 1.37 -13.45
CA THR A 642 8.40 -0.05 -13.38
C THR A 642 9.64 -0.90 -13.19
N LEU A 643 9.61 -1.78 -12.18
CA LEU A 643 10.56 -2.89 -12.03
C LEU A 643 9.79 -4.18 -12.38
N ASP A 644 10.19 -4.88 -13.43
CA ASP A 644 9.47 -6.06 -13.95
C ASP A 644 10.38 -7.28 -14.15
N GLY A 645 10.05 -8.38 -13.48
CA GLY A 645 10.61 -9.70 -13.76
C GLY A 645 11.71 -10.12 -12.80
N ASN A 646 11.93 -11.44 -12.74
CA ASN A 646 12.83 -12.09 -11.79
C ASN A 646 14.26 -11.51 -11.86
N GLY A 647 14.67 -10.83 -10.78
CA GLY A 647 16.01 -10.27 -10.63
C GLY A 647 16.18 -8.85 -11.18
N SER A 648 15.14 -8.27 -11.81
CA SER A 648 15.09 -6.83 -12.11
C SER A 648 15.07 -6.06 -10.79
N ARG A 649 16.00 -5.12 -10.60
CA ARG A 649 16.27 -4.60 -9.25
C ARG A 649 16.67 -3.13 -9.22
N MET A 650 16.20 -2.42 -8.21
CA MET A 650 16.64 -1.07 -7.87
C MET A 650 17.13 -0.99 -6.42
N ILE A 651 18.23 -0.25 -6.19
CA ILE A 651 18.68 0.15 -4.85
C ILE A 651 18.79 1.68 -4.79
N ALA A 652 18.10 2.29 -3.84
CA ALA A 652 18.29 3.70 -3.49
C ALA A 652 18.92 3.81 -2.10
N ASN A 653 20.10 4.45 -2.02
CA ASN A 653 20.87 4.59 -0.79
C ASN A 653 20.72 5.98 -0.12
N GLY A 654 19.97 6.89 -0.75
CA GLY A 654 19.64 8.21 -0.18
C GLY A 654 18.70 8.14 1.02
N THR A 655 18.33 9.32 1.53
CA THR A 655 17.51 9.46 2.74
C THR A 655 16.01 9.51 2.46
N SER A 656 15.61 9.75 1.21
CA SER A 656 14.21 9.88 0.80
C SER A 656 13.90 9.24 -0.56
N VAL A 657 12.65 8.80 -0.71
CA VAL A 657 12.04 8.37 -1.97
C VAL A 657 10.65 9.01 -2.09
N THR A 658 10.49 9.96 -2.98
CA THR A 658 9.21 10.67 -3.19
C THR A 658 8.52 10.18 -4.46
N ILE A 659 7.23 9.86 -4.36
CA ILE A 659 6.41 9.34 -5.46
C ILE A 659 5.14 10.19 -5.53
N GLY A 660 4.99 10.98 -6.59
CA GLY A 660 4.01 12.06 -6.64
C GLY A 660 4.41 13.17 -5.68
N GLY A 661 5.51 13.87 -5.99
CA GLY A 661 5.99 15.01 -5.20
C GLY A 661 5.03 16.19 -5.30
N GLN A 662 4.96 16.79 -6.48
CA GLN A 662 3.97 17.83 -6.84
C GLN A 662 3.06 17.42 -8.02
N GLY A 663 3.33 16.28 -8.67
CA GLY A 663 2.54 15.76 -9.78
C GLY A 663 2.01 14.34 -9.55
N ASP A 664 1.80 13.61 -10.64
CA ASP A 664 1.24 12.26 -10.67
C ASP A 664 2.36 11.22 -10.86
N GLY A 665 2.81 10.62 -9.76
CA GLY A 665 3.91 9.65 -9.76
C GLY A 665 3.43 8.22 -9.49
N THR A 666 3.91 7.26 -10.28
CA THR A 666 3.62 5.83 -10.09
C THR A 666 4.89 5.00 -10.02
N LEU A 667 5.01 4.13 -9.01
CA LEU A 667 5.99 3.05 -8.95
C LEU A 667 5.25 1.69 -8.97
N THR A 668 5.68 0.79 -9.85
CA THR A 668 5.22 -0.61 -9.89
C THR A 668 6.40 -1.56 -9.74
N VAL A 669 6.27 -2.55 -8.86
CA VAL A 669 7.25 -3.61 -8.60
C VAL A 669 6.56 -4.95 -8.82
N GLN A 670 6.93 -5.69 -9.87
CA GLN A 670 6.18 -6.85 -10.32
C GLN A 670 7.01 -8.04 -10.82
N ASN A 671 6.37 -9.21 -10.87
CA ASN A 671 6.91 -10.45 -11.45
C ASN A 671 8.25 -10.91 -10.85
N ALA A 672 8.42 -10.78 -9.52
CA ALA A 672 9.63 -11.09 -8.77
C ALA A 672 10.81 -10.10 -8.96
N ALA A 673 10.49 -8.82 -9.14
CA ALA A 673 11.44 -7.71 -9.04
C ALA A 673 11.67 -7.24 -7.59
N ASP A 674 12.85 -6.63 -7.35
CA ASP A 674 13.32 -6.17 -6.02
C ASP A 674 13.45 -4.63 -5.94
N ALA A 675 12.74 -4.00 -5.01
CA ALA A 675 12.90 -2.58 -4.65
C ALA A 675 13.53 -2.41 -3.26
N ILE A 676 14.78 -1.94 -3.19
CA ILE A 676 15.54 -1.85 -1.93
C ILE A 676 15.85 -0.39 -1.60
N PHE A 677 14.99 0.22 -0.80
CA PHE A 677 15.14 1.58 -0.27
C PHE A 677 15.36 1.53 1.26
N SER A 678 16.10 0.52 1.72
CA SER A 678 16.26 0.16 3.13
C SER A 678 17.01 1.25 3.91
N GLY A 679 16.26 2.10 4.60
CA GLY A 679 16.77 3.25 5.35
C GLY A 679 16.21 4.60 4.88
N ALA A 680 15.71 4.67 3.64
CA ALA A 680 15.08 5.87 3.10
C ALA A 680 13.64 6.05 3.63
N SER A 681 13.21 7.31 3.77
CA SER A 681 11.80 7.63 4.03
C SER A 681 11.03 7.69 2.72
N VAL A 682 10.07 6.78 2.52
CA VAL A 682 9.24 6.74 1.31
C VAL A 682 7.98 7.58 1.52
N SER A 683 7.65 8.45 0.56
CA SER A 683 6.48 9.35 0.62
C SER A 683 5.65 9.25 -0.66
N LEU A 684 4.35 8.94 -0.52
CA LEU A 684 3.39 8.89 -1.63
C LEU A 684 2.43 10.09 -1.55
N GLY A 685 2.37 10.94 -2.58
CA GLY A 685 1.53 12.13 -2.59
C GLY A 685 2.03 13.17 -1.59
N GLU A 686 3.22 13.73 -1.84
CA GLU A 686 3.93 14.52 -0.84
C GLU A 686 3.29 15.89 -0.64
N LYS A 687 3.07 16.69 -1.69
CA LYS A 687 2.46 18.04 -1.60
C LYS A 687 0.95 18.02 -1.89
N ASN A 688 0.28 19.12 -1.51
CA ASN A 688 -1.15 19.34 -1.79
C ASN A 688 -1.46 19.14 -3.29
N GLY A 689 -2.40 18.23 -3.59
CA GLY A 689 -2.87 17.97 -4.96
C GLY A 689 -2.01 17.00 -5.78
N ALA A 690 -0.84 16.59 -5.28
CA ALA A 690 -0.01 15.54 -5.89
C ALA A 690 -0.62 14.15 -5.62
N ASN A 691 -0.39 13.20 -6.53
CA ASN A 691 -0.91 11.84 -6.41
C ASN A 691 0.23 10.82 -6.55
N GLY A 692 0.51 10.08 -5.48
CA GLY A 692 1.53 9.04 -5.43
C GLY A 692 0.93 7.65 -5.39
N THR A 693 1.24 6.81 -6.37
CA THR A 693 0.80 5.41 -6.41
C THR A 693 1.99 4.45 -6.31
N LEU A 694 1.92 3.50 -5.40
CA LEU A 694 2.88 2.40 -5.24
C LEU A 694 2.13 1.06 -5.32
N THR A 695 2.44 0.23 -6.31
CA THR A 695 1.90 -1.12 -6.46
C THR A 695 3.01 -2.15 -6.41
N ILE A 696 2.89 -3.14 -5.54
CA ILE A 696 3.81 -4.27 -5.39
C ILE A 696 2.98 -5.54 -5.61
N GLN A 697 3.24 -6.27 -6.69
CA GLN A 697 2.35 -7.35 -7.13
C GLN A 697 3.09 -8.59 -7.64
N GLY A 698 2.51 -9.76 -7.38
CA GLY A 698 3.01 -11.06 -7.83
C GLY A 698 4.01 -11.71 -6.87
N SER A 699 4.06 -13.03 -6.92
CA SER A 699 4.83 -13.86 -6.00
C SER A 699 6.33 -13.54 -6.03
N ASN A 700 6.92 -13.32 -4.85
CA ASN A 700 8.33 -12.94 -4.65
C ASN A 700 8.71 -11.54 -5.16
N SER A 701 7.76 -10.68 -5.55
CA SER A 701 8.04 -9.24 -5.70
C SER A 701 8.24 -8.65 -4.30
N ILE A 702 9.40 -8.03 -4.05
CA ILE A 702 9.81 -7.59 -2.71
C ILE A 702 10.10 -6.09 -2.72
N MET A 703 9.62 -5.39 -1.68
CA MET A 703 10.03 -4.02 -1.37
C MET A 703 10.49 -3.87 0.08
N SER A 704 11.53 -3.07 0.29
CA SER A 704 11.97 -2.64 1.62
C SER A 704 12.18 -1.13 1.71
N ALA A 705 11.83 -0.54 2.85
CA ALA A 705 11.85 0.90 3.10
C ALA A 705 12.33 1.21 4.53
N GLY A 706 12.82 2.43 4.78
CA GLY A 706 13.09 2.94 6.13
C GLY A 706 11.80 3.30 6.86
N SER A 707 10.99 4.18 6.29
CA SER A 707 9.63 4.53 6.71
C SER A 707 8.72 4.64 5.49
N LEU A 708 7.39 4.68 5.69
CA LEU A 708 6.43 4.88 4.60
C LEU A 708 5.26 5.79 5.00
N THR A 709 5.22 6.97 4.40
CA THR A 709 4.05 7.87 4.42
C THR A 709 3.24 7.71 3.14
N VAL A 710 1.93 7.50 3.29
CA VAL A 710 0.97 7.37 2.20
C VAL A 710 -0.07 8.48 2.34
N GLY A 711 -0.09 9.43 1.42
CA GLY A 711 -0.89 10.65 1.53
C GLY A 711 -0.27 11.58 2.57
N GLY A 712 0.82 12.27 2.18
CA GLY A 712 1.49 13.29 2.99
C GLY A 712 0.60 14.52 3.15
N TYR A 713 0.75 15.50 2.25
CA TYR A 713 -0.25 16.56 2.04
C TYR A 713 -1.16 16.28 0.81
N GLY A 714 -0.84 15.28 -0.02
CA GLY A 714 -1.58 14.89 -1.23
C GLY A 714 -2.30 13.55 -1.10
N THR A 715 -2.60 12.93 -2.24
CA THR A 715 -3.21 11.59 -2.31
C THR A 715 -2.13 10.52 -2.41
N GLY A 716 -2.16 9.53 -1.51
CA GLY A 716 -1.31 8.35 -1.60
C GLY A 716 -2.13 7.07 -1.76
N THR A 717 -1.65 6.17 -2.62
CA THR A 717 -2.22 4.83 -2.82
C THR A 717 -1.12 3.78 -2.75
N LEU A 718 -1.27 2.84 -1.82
CA LEU A 718 -0.41 1.67 -1.65
C LEU A 718 -1.21 0.39 -1.93
N ASN A 719 -0.77 -0.40 -2.90
CA ASN A 719 -1.31 -1.74 -3.17
C ASN A 719 -0.21 -2.77 -2.97
N VAL A 720 -0.42 -3.74 -2.07
CA VAL A 720 0.45 -4.90 -1.88
C VAL A 720 -0.40 -6.14 -2.12
N GLN A 721 -0.14 -6.87 -3.21
CA GLN A 721 -1.05 -7.91 -3.70
C GLN A 721 -0.36 -9.15 -4.26
N ASP A 722 -1.14 -10.21 -4.49
CA ASP A 722 -0.73 -11.42 -5.22
C ASP A 722 0.54 -12.10 -4.68
N SER A 723 0.63 -12.20 -3.34
CA SER A 723 1.75 -12.78 -2.60
C SER A 723 3.10 -12.06 -2.79
N ALA A 724 3.06 -10.76 -3.07
CA ALA A 724 4.17 -9.84 -2.87
C ALA A 724 4.46 -9.57 -1.38
N SER A 725 5.61 -8.95 -1.09
CA SER A 725 6.03 -8.61 0.28
C SER A 725 6.58 -7.18 0.40
N LEU A 726 6.17 -6.48 1.46
CA LEU A 726 6.69 -5.16 1.86
C LEU A 726 7.23 -5.19 3.29
N SER A 727 8.37 -4.55 3.55
CA SER A 727 8.86 -4.34 4.92
C SER A 727 9.37 -2.92 5.16
N THR A 728 8.95 -2.31 6.29
CA THR A 728 9.40 -1.01 6.78
C THR A 728 10.27 -1.16 8.03
N GLY A 729 11.39 -0.43 8.09
CA GLY A 729 12.35 -0.46 9.20
C GLY A 729 11.98 0.42 10.40
N THR A 730 10.99 1.32 10.25
CA THR A 730 10.42 2.17 11.30
C THR A 730 8.90 2.22 11.18
N ASN A 731 8.28 3.32 10.75
CA ASN A 731 6.83 3.53 10.86
C ASN A 731 6.11 3.53 9.51
N ILE A 732 4.81 3.20 9.54
CA ILE A 732 3.84 3.46 8.46
C ILE A 732 2.85 4.55 8.91
N SER A 733 2.60 5.55 8.05
CA SER A 733 1.63 6.62 8.27
C SER A 733 0.71 6.79 7.07
N LEU A 734 -0.62 6.72 7.26
CA LEU A 734 -1.62 6.90 6.20
C LEU A 734 -2.43 8.18 6.47
N GLY A 735 -2.47 9.13 5.52
CA GLY A 735 -3.15 10.41 5.70
C GLY A 735 -2.48 11.27 6.77
N GLU A 736 -1.21 11.58 6.57
CA GLU A 736 -0.36 12.17 7.61
C GLU A 736 -0.78 13.60 7.95
N GLN A 737 -0.88 14.49 6.96
CA GLN A 737 -1.16 15.92 7.15
C GLN A 737 -2.64 16.23 6.92
N ALA A 738 -3.11 17.42 7.32
CA ALA A 738 -4.55 17.74 7.36
C ALA A 738 -5.31 17.65 6.01
N SER A 739 -4.59 17.74 4.89
CA SER A 739 -5.10 17.52 3.52
C SER A 739 -4.77 16.14 2.94
N GLY A 740 -3.87 15.39 3.60
CA GLY A 740 -3.38 14.08 3.16
C GLY A 740 -4.50 13.04 3.13
N THR A 741 -4.58 12.31 2.02
CA THR A 741 -5.51 11.20 1.84
C THR A 741 -4.71 9.94 1.52
N GLY A 742 -4.51 9.08 2.53
CA GLY A 742 -3.74 7.85 2.42
C GLY A 742 -4.62 6.62 2.29
N THR A 743 -4.47 5.87 1.21
CA THR A 743 -5.18 4.60 0.96
C THR A 743 -4.18 3.45 0.85
N ALA A 744 -4.44 2.34 1.53
CA ALA A 744 -3.59 1.16 1.53
C ALA A 744 -4.41 -0.13 1.45
N THR A 745 -3.99 -1.06 0.60
CA THR A 745 -4.62 -2.37 0.40
C THR A 745 -3.59 -3.49 0.51
N ILE A 746 -3.90 -4.51 1.31
CA ILE A 746 -3.11 -5.74 1.46
C ILE A 746 -4.01 -6.93 1.07
N ASP A 747 -3.80 -7.47 -0.12
CA ASP A 747 -4.67 -8.48 -0.75
C ASP A 747 -3.88 -9.76 -1.06
N ASN A 748 -4.10 -10.84 -0.29
CA ASN A 748 -3.34 -12.09 -0.44
C ASN A 748 -1.78 -11.91 -0.40
N ALA A 749 -1.31 -10.91 0.36
CA ALA A 749 0.09 -10.48 0.42
C ALA A 749 0.56 -10.19 1.86
N SER A 750 1.87 -10.00 2.08
CA SER A 750 2.43 -9.78 3.42
C SER A 750 3.10 -8.42 3.61
N VAL A 751 2.73 -7.71 4.67
CA VAL A 751 3.40 -6.46 5.09
C VAL A 751 3.95 -6.63 6.50
N THR A 752 5.19 -6.18 6.72
CA THR A 752 5.86 -6.21 8.03
C THR A 752 6.40 -4.83 8.39
N ASP A 753 5.78 -4.20 9.38
CA ASP A 753 6.22 -2.93 9.96
C ASP A 753 7.05 -3.16 11.22
N ALA A 754 8.14 -2.41 11.41
CA ALA A 754 9.05 -2.59 12.54
C ALA A 754 8.77 -1.65 13.73
N GLY A 755 7.96 -0.61 13.51
CA GLY A 755 7.65 0.48 14.44
C GLY A 755 6.16 0.63 14.69
N THR A 756 5.64 1.85 14.51
CA THR A 756 4.22 2.17 14.79
C THR A 756 3.43 2.46 13.52
N LEU A 757 2.19 1.97 13.49
CA LEU A 757 1.22 2.23 12.42
C LEU A 757 0.25 3.36 12.82
N THR A 758 0.23 4.44 12.05
CA THR A 758 -0.75 5.53 12.18
C THR A 758 -1.69 5.57 10.96
N ILE A 759 -2.99 5.65 11.19
CA ILE A 759 -4.02 5.71 10.16
C ILE A 759 -4.90 6.94 10.44
N GLY A 760 -4.89 7.91 9.54
CA GLY A 760 -5.51 9.22 9.75
C GLY A 760 -4.78 10.00 10.84
N GLY A 761 -3.60 10.54 10.51
CA GLY A 761 -2.78 11.35 11.44
C GLY A 761 -3.49 12.68 11.73
N TYR A 762 -3.22 13.68 10.89
CA TYR A 762 -4.06 14.88 10.77
C TYR A 762 -5.08 14.75 9.61
N GLY A 763 -4.85 13.86 8.64
CA GLY A 763 -5.67 13.70 7.44
C GLY A 763 -6.55 12.45 7.45
N THR A 764 -6.95 11.98 6.26
CA THR A 764 -7.78 10.77 6.12
C THR A 764 -6.91 9.57 5.74
N GLY A 765 -6.89 8.53 6.57
CA GLY A 765 -6.20 7.28 6.30
C GLY A 765 -7.19 6.12 6.20
N THR A 766 -6.96 5.20 5.26
CA THR A 766 -7.72 3.95 5.13
C THR A 766 -6.79 2.79 4.80
N LEU A 767 -6.81 1.75 5.62
CA LEU A 767 -6.11 0.49 5.40
C LEU A 767 -7.13 -0.66 5.28
N THR A 768 -7.04 -1.45 4.21
CA THR A 768 -7.85 -2.65 4.01
C THR A 768 -6.95 -3.89 3.90
N ILE A 769 -7.25 -4.91 4.70
CA ILE A 769 -6.56 -6.20 4.73
C ILE A 769 -7.59 -7.27 4.35
N GLN A 770 -7.37 -7.99 3.25
CA GLN A 770 -8.36 -8.90 2.67
C GLN A 770 -7.76 -10.14 1.99
N ASN A 771 -8.63 -11.13 1.75
CA ASN A 771 -8.35 -12.34 0.95
C ASN A 771 -7.13 -13.19 1.38
N GLY A 772 -6.75 -13.15 2.66
CA GLY A 772 -5.52 -13.81 3.16
C GLY A 772 -4.32 -12.88 3.31
N GLY A 773 -4.48 -11.59 3.02
CA GLY A 773 -3.49 -10.56 3.33
C GLY A 773 -3.16 -10.50 4.82
N SER A 774 -1.89 -10.27 5.14
CA SER A 774 -1.36 -10.30 6.51
C SER A 774 -0.51 -9.08 6.82
N LEU A 775 -0.77 -8.43 7.95
CA LEU A 775 0.05 -7.34 8.49
C LEU A 775 0.59 -7.72 9.88
N THR A 776 1.90 -7.58 10.04
CA THR A 776 2.59 -7.66 11.34
C THR A 776 3.22 -6.32 11.68
N VAL A 777 2.83 -5.72 12.79
CA VAL A 777 3.45 -4.51 13.36
C VAL A 777 4.31 -4.95 14.55
N GLN A 778 5.63 -5.01 14.39
CA GLN A 778 6.55 -5.51 15.40
C GLN A 778 6.82 -4.51 16.53
N GLY A 779 6.73 -3.21 16.23
CA GLY A 779 6.71 -2.19 17.26
C GLY A 779 5.39 -2.23 18.03
N ASN A 780 5.25 -1.28 18.96
CA ASN A 780 4.21 -1.40 19.96
C ASN A 780 2.83 -1.04 19.40
N ASP A 781 2.62 0.23 19.04
CA ASP A 781 1.28 0.80 19.07
C ASP A 781 0.69 1.04 17.66
N ILE A 782 -0.63 0.85 17.55
CA ILE A 782 -1.42 1.18 16.36
C ILE A 782 -2.39 2.29 16.73
N THR A 783 -2.41 3.40 15.98
CA THR A 783 -3.30 4.54 16.24
C THR A 783 -4.15 4.91 15.03
N LEU A 784 -5.46 5.04 15.24
CA LEU A 784 -6.44 5.49 14.26
C LEU A 784 -7.01 6.84 14.69
N GLY A 785 -7.07 7.83 13.78
CA GLY A 785 -7.62 9.16 14.07
C GLY A 785 -6.79 9.92 15.11
N GLU A 786 -5.51 10.16 14.80
CA GLU A 786 -4.53 10.62 15.80
C GLU A 786 -4.87 12.02 16.35
N GLN A 787 -5.05 12.98 15.46
CA GLN A 787 -5.22 14.41 15.74
C GLN A 787 -6.66 14.85 15.47
N ASN A 788 -7.04 16.06 15.87
CA ASN A 788 -8.44 16.54 15.86
C ASN A 788 -9.16 16.47 14.50
N THR A 789 -8.43 16.46 13.39
CA THR A 789 -8.96 16.32 12.01
C THR A 789 -8.69 14.96 11.39
N GLY A 790 -7.94 14.09 12.07
CA GLY A 790 -7.54 12.78 11.60
C GLY A 790 -8.72 11.81 11.54
N ASN A 791 -8.94 11.18 10.38
CA ASN A 791 -9.97 10.18 10.17
C ASN A 791 -9.31 8.85 9.77
N GLY A 792 -9.26 7.88 10.69
CA GLY A 792 -8.56 6.61 10.50
C GLY A 792 -9.49 5.42 10.36
N THR A 793 -9.52 4.79 9.18
CA THR A 793 -10.31 3.57 8.94
C THR A 793 -9.40 2.35 8.77
N LEU A 794 -9.68 1.28 9.51
CA LEU A 794 -9.03 -0.02 9.35
C LEU A 794 -10.08 -1.09 9.07
N ASN A 795 -9.96 -1.76 7.92
CA ASN A 795 -10.81 -2.89 7.54
C ASN A 795 -9.99 -4.18 7.55
N LEU A 796 -10.44 -5.19 8.28
CA LEU A 796 -9.84 -6.53 8.32
C LEU A 796 -10.91 -7.56 7.94
N SER A 797 -10.74 -8.25 6.81
CA SER A 797 -11.81 -9.06 6.21
C SER A 797 -11.34 -10.41 5.65
N GLY A 798 -12.18 -11.43 5.85
CA GLY A 798 -11.96 -12.78 5.29
C GLY A 798 -11.15 -13.72 6.19
N GLY A 799 -11.60 -14.97 6.30
CA GLY A 799 -11.15 -15.96 7.29
C GLY A 799 -9.72 -16.49 7.19
N SER A 800 -8.83 -15.83 6.46
CA SER A 800 -7.39 -16.10 6.46
C SER A 800 -6.55 -14.82 6.58
N SER A 801 -7.17 -13.64 6.62
CA SER A 801 -6.47 -12.37 6.85
C SER A 801 -6.20 -12.14 8.33
N THR A 802 -5.01 -11.62 8.62
CA THR A 802 -4.47 -11.52 9.97
C THR A 802 -3.82 -10.16 10.24
N LEU A 803 -4.10 -9.60 11.41
CA LEU A 803 -3.37 -8.46 11.98
C LEU A 803 -2.76 -8.89 13.32
N THR A 804 -1.44 -8.75 13.44
CA THR A 804 -0.66 -9.10 14.64
C THR A 804 0.20 -7.91 15.05
N PHE A 805 0.20 -7.56 16.34
CA PHE A 805 1.00 -6.46 16.90
C PHE A 805 1.26 -6.67 18.40
N ASN A 806 2.29 -5.98 18.93
CA ASN A 806 2.83 -6.29 20.26
C ASN A 806 2.34 -5.36 21.39
N GLY A 807 2.08 -4.09 21.10
CA GLY A 807 1.61 -3.07 22.05
C GLY A 807 0.12 -2.79 21.93
N ASP A 808 -0.26 -1.53 22.13
CA ASP A 808 -1.66 -1.14 22.36
C ASP A 808 -2.31 -0.52 21.12
N MET A 809 -3.61 -0.78 20.94
CA MET A 809 -4.40 -0.17 19.86
C MET A 809 -5.25 0.98 20.39
N THR A 810 -5.08 2.16 19.79
CA THR A 810 -5.88 3.36 20.05
C THR A 810 -6.76 3.66 18.84
N ILE A 811 -8.07 3.67 19.03
CA ILE A 811 -9.07 3.95 17.99
C ILE A 811 -9.78 5.25 18.35
N GLY A 812 -9.60 6.29 17.52
CA GLY A 812 -10.06 7.64 17.80
C GLY A 812 -9.27 8.27 18.94
N LYS A 813 -8.05 8.76 18.68
CA LYS A 813 -7.25 9.44 19.70
C LYS A 813 -7.83 10.83 19.96
N SER A 814 -7.56 11.80 19.10
CA SER A 814 -8.23 13.11 19.14
C SER A 814 -9.18 13.34 17.97
N GLY A 815 -9.07 12.54 16.90
CA GLY A 815 -9.94 12.59 15.72
C GLY A 815 -11.01 11.49 15.73
N SER A 816 -11.34 10.98 14.55
CA SER A 816 -12.24 9.85 14.35
C SER A 816 -11.48 8.59 13.94
N GLY A 817 -11.78 7.46 14.57
CA GLY A 817 -11.21 6.16 14.21
C GLY A 817 -12.27 5.08 14.17
N THR A 818 -12.26 4.26 13.11
CA THR A 818 -13.14 3.08 12.96
C THR A 818 -12.29 1.85 12.63
N PHE A 819 -12.47 0.78 13.40
CA PHE A 819 -11.91 -0.53 13.11
C PHE A 819 -13.04 -1.54 12.84
N ALA A 820 -13.08 -2.10 11.63
CA ALA A 820 -14.06 -3.09 11.21
C ALA A 820 -13.40 -4.47 11.01
N VAL A 821 -13.90 -5.49 11.71
CA VAL A 821 -13.46 -6.89 11.58
C VAL A 821 -14.60 -7.74 11.02
N SER A 822 -14.37 -8.42 9.90
CA SER A 822 -15.43 -9.12 9.17
C SER A 822 -15.00 -10.44 8.51
N GLY A 823 -15.98 -11.24 8.08
CA GLY A 823 -15.75 -12.38 7.20
C GLY A 823 -14.94 -13.54 7.80
N GLY A 824 -14.85 -13.63 9.13
CA GLY A 824 -14.08 -14.67 9.82
C GLY A 824 -12.62 -14.31 10.14
N ALA A 825 -12.19 -13.07 9.89
CA ALA A 825 -10.80 -12.65 10.08
C ALA A 825 -10.36 -12.66 11.56
N HIS A 826 -9.04 -12.74 11.80
CA HIS A 826 -8.47 -12.91 13.13
C HIS A 826 -7.55 -11.77 13.56
N PHE A 827 -7.75 -11.32 14.81
CA PHE A 827 -6.97 -10.25 15.45
C PHE A 827 -6.52 -10.67 16.86
N THR A 828 -5.25 -10.41 17.17
CA THR A 828 -4.69 -10.54 18.53
C THR A 828 -3.79 -9.34 18.84
N GLY A 829 -3.95 -8.73 20.02
CA GLY A 829 -3.12 -7.62 20.50
C GLY A 829 -3.09 -7.48 22.03
N SER A 830 -2.44 -6.41 22.52
CA SER A 830 -2.41 -6.07 23.96
C SER A 830 -3.66 -5.28 24.38
N ALA A 831 -3.56 -4.10 24.98
CA ALA A 831 -4.75 -3.35 25.39
C ALA A 831 -5.37 -2.57 24.23
N MET A 832 -6.67 -2.29 24.31
CA MET A 832 -7.40 -1.50 23.32
C MET A 832 -8.14 -0.34 23.99
N THR A 833 -8.03 0.85 23.40
CA THR A 833 -8.76 2.05 23.84
C THR A 833 -9.52 2.68 22.68
N LEU A 834 -10.85 2.79 22.83
CA LEU A 834 -11.73 3.57 21.97
C LEU A 834 -11.95 4.96 22.60
N ALA A 835 -11.77 6.03 21.81
CA ALA A 835 -11.84 7.44 22.21
C ALA A 835 -10.83 7.83 23.32
N SER A 836 -9.55 7.99 22.97
CA SER A 836 -8.45 8.10 23.96
C SER A 836 -8.03 9.50 24.38
N GLY A 837 -8.32 10.54 23.59
CA GLY A 837 -8.11 11.98 23.85
C GLY A 837 -6.66 12.46 23.99
N SER A 838 -6.42 13.72 23.62
CA SER A 838 -5.23 14.47 24.05
C SER A 838 -5.38 14.91 25.51
N GLY A 839 -4.93 14.07 26.44
CA GLY A 839 -5.18 14.18 27.89
C GLY A 839 -4.50 15.35 28.62
N PHE A 840 -4.93 16.60 28.38
CA PHE A 840 -4.69 17.75 29.25
C PHE A 840 -6.02 18.45 29.60
N GLY A 841 -6.17 18.83 30.87
CA GLY A 841 -7.48 19.14 31.45
C GLY A 841 -8.05 20.52 31.10
N GLY A 842 -9.37 20.59 30.97
CA GLY A 842 -10.13 21.85 30.85
C GLY A 842 -11.43 21.68 30.07
N ALA A 843 -11.31 21.38 28.77
CA ALA A 843 -12.43 21.08 27.89
C ALA A 843 -11.94 20.15 26.76
N SER A 844 -12.41 18.90 26.76
CA SER A 844 -12.00 17.90 25.77
C SER A 844 -12.88 17.96 24.51
N THR A 845 -12.26 18.30 23.38
CA THR A 845 -12.73 17.81 22.07
C THR A 845 -12.38 16.33 21.99
N GLY A 846 -13.20 15.49 22.63
CA GLY A 846 -12.96 14.07 22.74
C GLY A 846 -13.07 13.37 21.38
N GLY A 847 -12.09 12.52 21.06
CA GLY A 847 -12.11 11.71 19.85
C GLY A 847 -13.32 10.77 19.78
N THR A 848 -13.64 10.31 18.57
CA THR A 848 -14.68 9.30 18.32
C THR A 848 -14.01 7.99 17.92
N GLY A 849 -14.30 6.91 18.64
CA GLY A 849 -13.66 5.61 18.42
C GLY A 849 -14.69 4.50 18.27
N GLU A 850 -14.69 3.83 17.12
CA GLU A 850 -15.66 2.79 16.76
C GLU A 850 -14.99 1.44 16.46
N LEU A 851 -15.60 0.37 16.96
CA LEU A 851 -15.22 -1.01 16.66
C LEU A 851 -16.46 -1.81 16.23
N ASP A 852 -16.53 -2.23 14.96
CA ASP A 852 -17.54 -3.21 14.47
C ASP A 852 -16.88 -4.59 14.31
N ILE A 853 -17.52 -5.61 14.89
CA ILE A 853 -17.11 -7.01 14.75
C ILE A 853 -18.30 -7.78 14.18
N ASN A 854 -18.16 -8.23 12.93
CA ASN A 854 -19.26 -8.77 12.15
C ASN A 854 -18.96 -10.19 11.62
N GLY A 855 -19.92 -11.09 11.78
CA GLY A 855 -19.92 -12.40 11.15
C GLY A 855 -19.28 -13.53 11.98
N THR A 856 -19.70 -14.75 11.69
CA THR A 856 -19.24 -15.96 12.38
C THR A 856 -17.74 -16.16 12.20
N SER A 857 -17.07 -16.58 13.29
CA SER A 857 -15.62 -16.79 13.38
C SER A 857 -14.75 -15.54 13.28
N SER A 858 -15.31 -14.33 13.16
CA SER A 858 -14.56 -13.10 13.40
C SER A 858 -14.18 -13.05 14.89
N VAL A 859 -12.88 -13.17 15.19
CA VAL A 859 -12.35 -13.34 16.56
C VAL A 859 -11.36 -12.21 16.87
N LEU A 860 -11.67 -11.43 17.90
CA LEU A 860 -10.81 -10.39 18.45
C LEU A 860 -10.35 -10.78 19.85
N LEU A 861 -9.04 -10.95 20.03
CA LEU A 861 -8.39 -11.16 21.32
C LEU A 861 -7.62 -9.92 21.77
N SER A 862 -7.90 -9.43 22.98
CA SER A 862 -7.14 -8.36 23.62
C SER A 862 -6.77 -8.70 25.07
N GLN A 863 -6.00 -7.83 25.71
CA GLN A 863 -5.76 -7.84 27.15
C GLN A 863 -6.87 -7.06 27.85
N ASP A 864 -6.76 -5.73 27.95
CA ASP A 864 -7.79 -4.85 28.51
C ASP A 864 -8.59 -4.15 27.38
N LEU A 865 -9.80 -3.70 27.68
CA LEU A 865 -10.64 -2.92 26.75
C LEU A 865 -11.25 -1.70 27.44
N THR A 866 -10.92 -0.49 26.97
CA THR A 866 -11.53 0.76 27.42
C THR A 866 -12.37 1.38 26.31
N ILE A 867 -13.63 1.70 26.60
CA ILE A 867 -14.58 2.29 25.66
C ILE A 867 -15.03 3.67 26.17
N GLY A 868 -14.74 4.73 25.42
CA GLY A 868 -15.04 6.10 25.87
C GLY A 868 -14.08 6.51 26.98
N LYS A 869 -12.78 6.66 26.67
CA LYS A 869 -11.78 7.02 27.69
C LYS A 869 -11.72 8.52 27.96
N TYR A 870 -11.73 9.34 26.91
CA TYR A 870 -11.72 10.81 26.93
C TYR A 870 -12.62 11.42 25.83
N GLY A 871 -13.56 10.63 25.29
CA GLY A 871 -14.48 11.02 24.21
C GLY A 871 -15.63 10.01 24.07
N VAL A 872 -16.12 9.78 22.86
CA VAL A 872 -17.23 8.87 22.57
C VAL A 872 -16.71 7.56 21.95
N GLY A 873 -16.80 6.47 22.71
CA GLY A 873 -16.43 5.13 22.26
C GLY A 873 -17.65 4.25 21.97
N THR A 874 -17.62 3.52 20.86
CA THR A 874 -18.66 2.58 20.45
C THR A 874 -18.08 1.20 20.13
N LEU A 875 -18.80 0.15 20.53
CA LEU A 875 -18.56 -1.24 20.17
C LEU A 875 -19.85 -1.85 19.59
N ALA A 876 -19.79 -2.31 18.35
CA ALA A 876 -20.84 -3.08 17.71
C ALA A 876 -20.37 -4.54 17.51
N MET A 877 -21.24 -5.50 17.84
CA MET A 877 -20.99 -6.91 17.58
C MET A 877 -22.24 -7.56 16.97
N GLN A 878 -22.08 -8.25 15.85
CA GLN A 878 -23.18 -8.82 15.08
C GLN A 878 -22.78 -10.07 14.28
N GLY A 879 -23.78 -10.86 13.87
CA GLY A 879 -23.60 -11.98 12.94
C GLY A 879 -22.87 -13.20 13.50
N GLY A 880 -22.80 -13.38 14.82
CA GLY A 880 -22.07 -14.47 15.46
C GLY A 880 -20.59 -14.15 15.76
N ALA A 881 -20.25 -12.86 15.89
CA ALA A 881 -18.93 -12.38 16.24
C ALA A 881 -18.49 -12.81 17.66
N VAL A 882 -17.17 -12.89 17.89
CA VAL A 882 -16.58 -13.27 19.18
C VAL A 882 -15.51 -12.27 19.61
N LEU A 883 -15.70 -11.67 20.79
CA LEU A 883 -14.75 -10.79 21.46
C LEU A 883 -14.32 -11.40 22.79
N ALA A 884 -13.02 -11.51 23.04
CA ALA A 884 -12.48 -12.00 24.31
C ALA A 884 -11.29 -11.14 24.77
N ASN A 885 -11.51 -10.33 25.80
CA ASN A 885 -10.46 -9.56 26.47
C ASN A 885 -10.04 -10.28 27.76
N LYS A 886 -8.74 -10.54 27.97
CA LYS A 886 -8.26 -11.36 29.09
C LYS A 886 -8.27 -10.66 30.45
N GLY A 887 -8.20 -9.33 30.46
CA GLY A 887 -8.23 -8.47 31.63
C GLY A 887 -9.53 -7.68 31.75
N ASP A 888 -9.45 -6.46 32.26
CA ASP A 888 -10.62 -5.65 32.62
C ASP A 888 -11.26 -4.96 31.39
N ALA A 889 -12.56 -4.71 31.49
CA ALA A 889 -13.34 -3.93 30.53
C ALA A 889 -13.97 -2.70 31.23
N THR A 890 -13.80 -1.51 30.66
CA THR A 890 -14.28 -0.24 31.27
C THR A 890 -14.97 0.65 30.24
N LEU A 891 -16.20 1.09 30.53
CA LEU A 891 -16.98 2.02 29.71
C LEU A 891 -17.20 3.35 30.44
N GLY A 892 -17.03 4.48 29.74
CA GLY A 892 -17.15 5.83 30.30
C GLY A 892 -16.06 6.10 31.34
N SER A 893 -14.80 6.10 30.93
CA SER A 893 -13.66 6.02 31.85
C SER A 893 -13.38 7.31 32.64
N GLN A 894 -13.77 8.48 32.11
CA GLN A 894 -13.49 9.81 32.68
C GLN A 894 -14.76 10.67 32.70
N PRO A 895 -14.82 11.75 33.50
CA PRO A 895 -15.99 12.64 33.51
C PRO A 895 -16.32 13.20 32.11
N ALA A 896 -17.61 13.32 31.79
CA ALA A 896 -18.12 13.80 30.48
C ALA A 896 -17.62 13.01 29.25
N THR A 897 -17.41 11.70 29.41
CA THR A 897 -17.13 10.75 28.31
C THR A 897 -18.27 9.76 28.16
N GLU A 898 -18.42 9.17 26.97
CA GLU A 898 -19.48 8.19 26.68
C GLU A 898 -18.86 6.88 26.17
N GLY A 899 -19.17 5.76 26.82
CA GLY A 899 -18.80 4.41 26.35
C GLY A 899 -20.04 3.56 26.10
N SER A 900 -20.18 3.02 24.89
CA SER A 900 -21.33 2.18 24.52
C SER A 900 -20.91 0.85 23.90
N ALA A 901 -21.65 -0.23 24.17
CA ALA A 901 -21.48 -1.53 23.53
C ALA A 901 -22.84 -2.16 23.19
N THR A 902 -22.98 -2.68 21.96
CA THR A 902 -24.16 -3.43 21.51
C THR A 902 -23.74 -4.80 21.00
N ILE A 903 -24.18 -5.86 21.69
CA ILE A 903 -23.90 -7.25 21.35
C ILE A 903 -25.19 -7.89 20.83
N SER A 904 -25.21 -8.21 19.54
CA SER A 904 -26.42 -8.60 18.80
C SER A 904 -26.22 -9.84 17.93
N ASN A 905 -27.31 -10.44 17.49
CA ASN A 905 -27.34 -11.47 16.45
C ASN A 905 -26.40 -12.65 16.75
N ALA A 906 -26.64 -13.33 17.87
CA ALA A 906 -25.89 -14.49 18.39
C ALA A 906 -24.39 -14.27 18.65
N SER A 907 -23.95 -13.01 18.83
CA SER A 907 -22.55 -12.66 19.11
C SER A 907 -22.21 -12.83 20.60
N ASN A 908 -20.93 -12.99 20.93
CA ASN A 908 -20.50 -13.39 22.27
C ASN A 908 -19.29 -12.56 22.74
N TRP A 909 -19.45 -11.83 23.86
CA TRP A 909 -18.38 -11.08 24.50
C TRP A 909 -17.97 -11.73 25.83
N THR A 910 -16.70 -12.06 25.99
CA THR A 910 -16.13 -12.54 27.26
C THR A 910 -15.10 -11.54 27.81
N VAL A 911 -15.34 -11.10 29.04
CA VAL A 911 -14.44 -10.28 29.86
C VAL A 911 -13.74 -11.22 30.86
N GLY A 912 -12.42 -11.30 30.83
CA GLY A 912 -11.62 -12.12 31.74
C GLY A 912 -11.49 -11.52 33.14
N GLY A 913 -11.39 -10.20 33.22
CA GLY A 913 -11.37 -9.41 34.46
C GLY A 913 -12.73 -8.83 34.82
N ASN A 914 -12.72 -7.69 35.51
CA ASN A 914 -13.91 -6.94 35.90
C ASN A 914 -14.54 -6.24 34.70
N LEU A 915 -15.86 -6.05 34.73
CA LEU A 915 -16.57 -5.15 33.81
C LEU A 915 -17.11 -3.95 34.59
N THR A 916 -16.67 -2.74 34.23
CA THR A 916 -17.17 -1.47 34.79
C THR A 916 -17.93 -0.69 33.71
N ILE A 917 -19.22 -0.48 33.92
CA ILE A 917 -20.11 0.30 33.06
C ILE A 917 -20.41 1.62 33.79
N GLY A 918 -19.96 2.75 33.25
CA GLY A 918 -20.12 4.08 33.90
C GLY A 918 -19.04 4.32 34.95
N SER A 919 -17.76 4.27 34.55
CA SER A 919 -16.64 4.38 35.49
C SER A 919 -16.58 5.76 36.17
N GLN A 920 -16.60 6.82 35.37
CA GLN A 920 -16.70 8.24 35.75
C GLN A 920 -17.55 9.06 34.75
N GLY A 921 -17.65 8.61 33.50
CA GLY A 921 -18.56 9.12 32.47
C GLY A 921 -19.80 8.23 32.31
N THR A 922 -20.55 8.41 31.23
CA THR A 922 -21.70 7.55 30.92
C THR A 922 -21.22 6.24 30.31
N GLY A 923 -21.80 5.12 30.76
CA GLY A 923 -21.55 3.78 30.22
C GLY A 923 -22.85 3.07 29.89
N SER A 924 -22.93 2.45 28.72
CA SER A 924 -24.09 1.67 28.28
C SER A 924 -23.71 0.35 27.64
N VAL A 925 -24.44 -0.71 27.94
CA VAL A 925 -24.30 -2.03 27.30
C VAL A 925 -25.67 -2.60 26.96
N THR A 926 -25.86 -3.05 25.72
CA THR A 926 -27.09 -3.74 25.26
C THR A 926 -26.75 -5.13 24.72
N VAL A 927 -27.36 -6.17 25.30
CA VAL A 927 -27.22 -7.58 24.87
C VAL A 927 -28.56 -8.05 24.30
N GLN A 928 -28.61 -8.41 23.02
CA GLN A 928 -29.87 -8.72 22.33
C GLN A 928 -29.73 -9.83 21.27
N SER A 929 -30.89 -10.34 20.82
CA SER A 929 -30.99 -11.28 19.70
C SER A 929 -30.09 -12.51 19.84
N GLU A 930 -30.30 -13.28 20.92
CA GLU A 930 -29.59 -14.53 21.26
C GLU A 930 -28.08 -14.38 21.59
N SER A 931 -27.60 -13.15 21.83
CA SER A 931 -26.20 -12.87 22.20
C SER A 931 -25.87 -13.16 23.66
N SER A 932 -24.59 -13.33 23.96
CA SER A 932 -24.10 -13.46 25.34
C SER A 932 -23.01 -12.45 25.73
N LEU A 933 -23.00 -12.10 27.02
CA LEU A 933 -21.94 -11.37 27.71
C LEU A 933 -21.55 -12.16 28.97
N ILE A 934 -20.27 -12.45 29.14
CA ILE A 934 -19.74 -13.25 30.26
C ILE A 934 -18.61 -12.49 30.94
N THR A 935 -18.67 -12.29 32.26
CA THR A 935 -17.60 -11.67 33.05
C THR A 935 -17.02 -12.66 34.06
N ASN A 936 -15.69 -12.77 34.10
CA ASN A 936 -14.97 -13.76 34.92
C ASN A 936 -14.21 -13.15 36.11
N GLY A 937 -14.07 -11.83 36.18
CA GLY A 937 -13.45 -11.13 37.31
C GLY A 937 -14.37 -10.93 38.50
N SER A 938 -13.81 -10.24 39.51
CA SER A 938 -14.42 -10.07 40.84
C SER A 938 -15.64 -9.15 40.90
N SER A 939 -16.00 -8.46 39.82
CA SER A 939 -17.25 -7.69 39.76
C SER A 939 -17.75 -7.39 38.34
N LEU A 940 -19.08 -7.26 38.24
CA LEU A 940 -19.79 -6.51 37.20
C LEU A 940 -20.39 -5.26 37.87
N THR A 941 -19.76 -4.10 37.69
CA THR A 941 -20.22 -2.83 38.27
C THR A 941 -20.91 -1.97 37.22
N ILE A 942 -22.12 -1.51 37.52
CA ILE A 942 -22.93 -0.58 36.74
C ILE A 942 -23.14 0.68 37.59
N GLY A 943 -22.74 1.85 37.09
CA GLY A 943 -22.85 3.13 37.80
C GLY A 943 -21.79 3.29 38.90
N LYS A 944 -20.51 3.33 38.53
CA LYS A 944 -19.39 3.37 39.49
C LYS A 944 -19.23 4.75 40.11
N GLN A 945 -18.82 5.76 39.33
CA GLN A 945 -18.81 7.19 39.68
C GLN A 945 -19.43 8.07 38.58
N GLY A 946 -19.66 7.51 37.38
CA GLY A 946 -20.55 8.07 36.36
C GLY A 946 -21.77 7.18 36.17
N GLU A 947 -22.70 7.59 35.30
CA GLU A 947 -23.96 6.86 35.10
C GLU A 947 -23.74 5.57 34.30
N GLY A 948 -24.35 4.47 34.74
CA GLY A 948 -24.25 3.17 34.09
C GLY A 948 -25.60 2.57 33.72
N SER A 949 -25.68 1.97 32.54
CA SER A 949 -26.85 1.21 32.08
C SER A 949 -26.49 -0.12 31.44
N LEU A 950 -27.20 -1.18 31.84
CA LEU A 950 -27.18 -2.48 31.17
C LEU A 950 -28.61 -2.84 30.73
N SER A 951 -28.75 -3.31 29.50
CA SER A 951 -30.00 -3.89 28.99
C SER A 951 -29.74 -5.24 28.35
N VAL A 952 -30.59 -6.22 28.67
CA VAL A 952 -30.49 -7.59 28.17
C VAL A 952 -31.88 -8.00 27.71
N THR A 953 -32.08 -8.22 26.41
CA THR A 953 -33.42 -8.39 25.85
C THR A 953 -33.54 -9.50 24.80
N GLY A 954 -34.67 -10.20 24.81
CA GLY A 954 -35.00 -11.25 23.85
C GLY A 954 -34.59 -12.65 24.33
N THR A 955 -35.28 -13.66 23.79
CA THR A 955 -35.07 -15.06 24.17
C THR A 955 -33.63 -15.51 23.95
N LYS A 956 -33.09 -16.27 24.90
CA LYS A 956 -31.68 -16.75 24.95
C LYS A 956 -30.61 -15.67 25.13
N SER A 957 -30.93 -14.37 25.06
CA SER A 957 -29.95 -13.32 25.38
C SER A 957 -29.51 -13.46 26.84
N LEU A 958 -28.20 -13.46 27.07
CA LEU A 958 -27.61 -13.97 28.32
C LEU A 958 -26.54 -13.04 28.90
N VAL A 959 -26.65 -12.70 30.18
CA VAL A 959 -25.52 -12.17 30.98
C VAL A 959 -25.10 -13.20 32.03
N GLN A 960 -23.80 -13.47 32.10
CA GLN A 960 -23.18 -14.25 33.17
C GLN A 960 -22.09 -13.44 33.87
N TYR A 961 -21.98 -13.60 35.18
CA TYR A 961 -20.99 -12.90 36.01
C TYR A 961 -20.38 -13.81 37.08
N ALA A 962 -19.10 -13.67 37.38
CA ALA A 962 -18.39 -14.52 38.35
C ALA A 962 -18.31 -13.90 39.75
N GLY A 963 -17.86 -12.65 39.88
CA GLY A 963 -17.90 -11.93 41.14
C GLY A 963 -19.26 -11.31 41.43
N ASP A 964 -19.25 -10.13 42.07
CA ASP A 964 -20.47 -9.47 42.53
C ASP A 964 -21.10 -8.61 41.42
N LEU A 965 -22.44 -8.60 41.33
CA LEU A 965 -23.20 -7.68 40.47
C LEU A 965 -23.58 -6.43 41.27
N ILE A 966 -23.09 -5.26 40.88
CA ILE A 966 -23.26 -4.00 41.62
C ILE A 966 -23.99 -2.98 40.73
N ILE A 967 -25.16 -2.51 41.16
CA ILE A 967 -26.06 -1.61 40.41
C ILE A 967 -26.23 -0.31 41.19
N GLY A 968 -25.49 0.73 40.80
CA GLY A 968 -25.44 2.03 41.48
C GLY A 968 -24.49 2.00 42.67
N LYS A 969 -23.19 2.12 42.42
CA LYS A 969 -22.13 2.03 43.44
C LYS A 969 -21.86 3.36 44.13
N GLN A 970 -21.53 4.39 43.35
CA GLN A 970 -21.37 5.79 43.81
C GLN A 970 -22.04 6.81 42.86
N ALA A 971 -22.69 6.34 41.79
CA ALA A 971 -23.47 7.12 40.84
C ALA A 971 -24.66 6.27 40.33
N ALA A 972 -25.54 6.83 39.51
CA ALA A 972 -26.76 6.15 39.08
C ALA A 972 -26.45 4.87 38.28
N GLY A 973 -27.07 3.76 38.66
CA GLY A 973 -26.96 2.48 37.96
C GLY A 973 -28.33 1.91 37.59
N THR A 974 -28.49 1.47 36.33
CA THR A 974 -29.73 0.90 35.81
C THR A 974 -29.47 -0.45 35.14
N PHE A 975 -30.33 -1.44 35.39
CA PHE A 975 -30.28 -2.74 34.75
C PHE A 975 -31.69 -3.19 34.34
N SER A 976 -31.88 -3.51 33.06
CA SER A 976 -33.11 -4.10 32.52
C SER A 976 -32.89 -5.50 31.93
N ILE A 977 -33.78 -6.43 32.26
CA ILE A 977 -33.83 -7.79 31.74
C ILE A 977 -35.24 -8.00 31.15
N ALA A 978 -35.35 -8.21 29.84
CA ALA A 978 -36.63 -8.14 29.13
C ALA A 978 -36.84 -9.24 28.08
N ASN A 979 -38.10 -9.50 27.72
CA ASN A 979 -38.49 -10.33 26.56
C ASN A 979 -37.90 -11.76 26.53
N GLY A 980 -37.72 -12.42 27.67
CA GLY A 980 -37.20 -13.80 27.74
C GLY A 980 -35.67 -13.91 27.91
N ALA A 981 -35.01 -12.81 28.30
CA ALA A 981 -33.57 -12.78 28.53
C ALA A 981 -33.20 -13.31 29.93
N THR A 982 -32.02 -13.89 30.09
CA THR A 982 -31.59 -14.51 31.37
C THR A 982 -30.32 -13.85 31.90
N THR A 983 -30.25 -13.66 33.21
CA THR A 983 -29.02 -13.27 33.92
C THR A 983 -28.80 -14.18 35.12
N ALA A 984 -27.58 -14.69 35.29
CA ALA A 984 -27.24 -15.60 36.38
C ALA A 984 -25.73 -15.55 36.70
N PRO A 985 -25.31 -15.93 37.91
CA PRO A 985 -23.89 -16.18 38.17
C PRO A 985 -23.35 -17.35 37.32
N THR A 986 -22.05 -17.30 37.04
CA THR A 986 -21.31 -18.47 36.55
C THR A 986 -21.28 -19.58 37.62
N ALA A 987 -21.04 -20.83 37.22
CA ALA A 987 -21.12 -22.00 38.10
C ALA A 987 -20.17 -22.01 39.32
N ASN A 988 -19.18 -21.10 39.38
CA ASN A 988 -18.26 -20.93 40.52
C ASN A 988 -18.33 -19.52 41.14
N GLY A 989 -19.32 -18.71 40.78
CA GLY A 989 -19.39 -17.30 41.18
C GLY A 989 -19.87 -17.08 42.62
N THR A 990 -19.69 -15.85 43.13
CA THR A 990 -20.37 -15.43 44.37
C THR A 990 -21.87 -15.35 44.13
N GLY A 991 -22.27 -14.69 43.04
CA GLY A 991 -23.65 -14.47 42.63
C GLY A 991 -24.40 -13.43 43.47
N ASP A 992 -23.70 -12.76 44.38
CA ASP A 992 -24.27 -11.73 45.24
C ASP A 992 -24.57 -10.46 44.43
N VAL A 993 -25.70 -9.81 44.75
CA VAL A 993 -26.23 -8.65 44.01
C VAL A 993 -26.44 -7.48 44.97
N TYR A 994 -25.83 -6.34 44.65
CA TYR A 994 -25.88 -5.12 45.44
C TYR A 994 -26.50 -3.98 44.63
N ILE A 995 -27.51 -3.31 45.17
CA ILE A 995 -28.24 -2.22 44.50
C ILE A 995 -28.21 -0.97 45.39
N ALA A 996 -27.78 0.16 44.84
CA ALA A 996 -27.59 1.43 45.56
C ALA A 996 -26.65 1.31 46.79
N GLU A 997 -25.40 0.87 46.58
CA GLU A 997 -24.43 0.53 47.65
C GLU A 997 -24.09 1.72 48.58
N THR A 998 -24.16 2.95 48.07
CA THR A 998 -23.79 4.17 48.80
C THR A 998 -25.00 5.05 49.09
N SER A 999 -25.00 5.67 50.28
CA SER A 999 -26.06 6.57 50.73
C SER A 999 -26.31 7.71 49.75
N GLY A 1000 -27.59 8.00 49.46
CA GLY A 1000 -28.01 9.05 48.52
C GLY A 1000 -27.90 8.72 47.03
N ILE A 1001 -27.39 7.54 46.66
CA ILE A 1001 -27.28 7.08 45.27
C ILE A 1001 -28.51 6.27 44.86
N ASN A 1002 -28.90 6.36 43.58
CA ASN A 1002 -30.02 5.62 43.02
C ASN A 1002 -29.53 4.35 42.28
N GLY A 1003 -30.22 3.23 42.49
CA GLY A 1003 -30.01 1.98 41.75
C GLY A 1003 -31.35 1.38 41.34
N ALA A 1004 -31.47 0.93 40.09
CA ALA A 1004 -32.70 0.35 39.56
C ALA A 1004 -32.46 -0.95 38.80
N LEU A 1005 -33.21 -1.99 39.16
CA LEU A 1005 -33.32 -3.26 38.44
C LEU A 1005 -34.76 -3.41 37.95
N THR A 1006 -34.95 -3.84 36.71
CA THR A 1006 -36.28 -4.17 36.15
C THR A 1006 -36.22 -5.49 35.40
N ILE A 1007 -37.15 -6.40 35.72
CA ILE A 1007 -37.27 -7.71 35.08
C ILE A 1007 -38.69 -7.83 34.52
N ASP A 1008 -38.80 -7.83 33.19
CA ASP A 1008 -40.07 -7.69 32.48
C ASP A 1008 -40.31 -8.77 31.42
N GLY A 1009 -41.51 -9.36 31.43
CA GLY A 1009 -41.91 -10.35 30.43
C GLY A 1009 -41.61 -11.81 30.81
N GLY A 1010 -42.47 -12.72 30.37
CA GLY A 1010 -42.38 -14.15 30.68
C GLY A 1010 -41.06 -14.77 30.25
N GLY A 1011 -40.37 -15.40 31.21
CA GLY A 1011 -39.06 -16.02 30.99
C GLY A 1011 -37.88 -15.04 31.07
N SER A 1012 -38.11 -13.76 31.35
CA SER A 1012 -37.05 -12.84 31.77
C SER A 1012 -36.66 -13.13 33.21
N ASN A 1013 -35.40 -13.50 33.49
CA ASN A 1013 -35.02 -14.07 34.79
C ASN A 1013 -33.71 -13.47 35.33
N LEU A 1014 -33.65 -13.18 36.63
CA LEU A 1014 -32.40 -13.01 37.40
C LEU A 1014 -32.28 -14.07 38.50
N ALA A 1015 -31.13 -14.75 38.56
CA ALA A 1015 -30.73 -15.56 39.71
C ALA A 1015 -29.66 -14.81 40.53
N ALA A 1016 -29.85 -14.79 41.85
CA ALA A 1016 -28.96 -14.17 42.83
C ALA A 1016 -28.65 -15.13 44.00
N THR A 1017 -27.49 -14.95 44.61
CA THR A 1017 -27.11 -15.64 45.83
C THR A 1017 -27.73 -14.93 47.03
N ASP A 1018 -27.11 -13.83 47.49
CA ASP A 1018 -27.75 -12.83 48.36
C ASP A 1018 -28.10 -11.57 47.55
N LEU A 1019 -29.21 -10.89 47.88
CA LEU A 1019 -29.65 -9.64 47.26
C LEU A 1019 -29.80 -8.54 48.31
N VAL A 1020 -29.04 -7.45 48.14
CA VAL A 1020 -29.00 -6.31 49.06
C VAL A 1020 -29.36 -5.03 48.32
N VAL A 1021 -30.36 -4.28 48.82
CA VAL A 1021 -30.94 -3.11 48.12
C VAL A 1021 -31.00 -1.91 49.05
N GLY A 1022 -30.48 -0.76 48.63
CA GLY A 1022 -30.49 0.52 49.36
C GLY A 1022 -29.31 0.76 50.30
N GLY A 1023 -28.22 -0.01 50.17
CA GLY A 1023 -26.97 0.23 50.89
C GLY A 1023 -26.26 -1.03 51.35
N THR A 1024 -25.38 -0.87 52.33
CA THR A 1024 -24.70 -1.97 53.04
C THR A 1024 -24.72 -1.74 54.55
N SER A 1025 -24.33 -2.74 55.33
CA SER A 1025 -24.20 -2.66 56.80
C SER A 1025 -23.19 -1.60 57.31
N SER A 1026 -22.40 -1.01 56.41
CA SER A 1026 -21.51 0.12 56.71
C SER A 1026 -21.92 1.45 56.02
N LYS A 1027 -22.92 1.42 55.12
CA LYS A 1027 -23.36 2.55 54.28
C LYS A 1027 -24.86 2.41 53.94
N ALA A 1028 -25.76 2.65 54.90
CA ALA A 1028 -27.20 2.61 54.62
C ALA A 1028 -27.71 3.90 53.95
N GLY A 1029 -28.84 3.82 53.24
CA GLY A 1029 -29.62 4.98 52.77
C GLY A 1029 -29.47 5.36 51.29
N GLY A 1030 -29.07 4.42 50.44
CA GLY A 1030 -29.24 4.53 48.99
C GLY A 1030 -30.69 4.26 48.57
N THR A 1031 -31.13 4.78 47.43
CA THR A 1031 -32.47 4.54 46.88
C THR A 1031 -32.39 3.39 45.87
N GLY A 1032 -32.52 2.16 46.34
CA GLY A 1032 -32.51 0.96 45.48
C GLY A 1032 -33.93 0.48 45.15
N SER A 1033 -34.19 0.16 43.88
CA SER A 1033 -35.51 -0.31 43.41
C SER A 1033 -35.38 -1.58 42.56
N VAL A 1034 -36.31 -2.51 42.74
CA VAL A 1034 -36.39 -3.77 41.96
C VAL A 1034 -37.83 -3.97 41.50
N GLY A 1035 -38.11 -3.76 40.22
CA GLY A 1035 -39.43 -3.97 39.62
C GLY A 1035 -39.53 -5.32 38.89
N LEU A 1036 -40.56 -6.12 39.20
CA LEU A 1036 -40.85 -7.39 38.53
C LEU A 1036 -42.24 -7.32 37.86
N THR A 1037 -42.27 -7.38 36.53
CA THR A 1037 -43.49 -7.15 35.73
C THR A 1037 -43.71 -8.19 34.63
N ASN A 1038 -44.97 -8.35 34.20
CA ASN A 1038 -45.39 -9.19 33.06
C ASN A 1038 -44.80 -10.63 33.05
N SER A 1039 -44.76 -11.28 34.21
CA SER A 1039 -44.17 -12.63 34.44
C SER A 1039 -42.63 -12.73 34.36
N GLY A 1040 -41.92 -11.61 34.50
CA GLY A 1040 -40.49 -11.61 34.83
C GLY A 1040 -40.22 -12.20 36.23
N THR A 1041 -39.07 -12.86 36.42
CA THR A 1041 -38.76 -13.65 37.61
C THR A 1041 -37.45 -13.24 38.30
N LEU A 1042 -37.46 -13.33 39.63
CA LEU A 1042 -36.29 -13.13 40.50
C LEU A 1042 -36.17 -14.30 41.47
N ALA A 1043 -35.02 -14.96 41.49
CA ALA A 1043 -34.69 -16.02 42.44
C ALA A 1043 -33.49 -15.63 43.31
N VAL A 1044 -33.72 -15.42 44.60
CA VAL A 1044 -32.67 -15.12 45.60
C VAL A 1044 -32.48 -16.37 46.46
N SER A 1045 -31.33 -17.05 46.37
CA SER A 1045 -31.16 -18.35 47.01
C SER A 1045 -30.84 -18.32 48.51
N LYS A 1046 -30.38 -17.17 49.05
CA LYS A 1046 -30.04 -16.99 50.47
C LYS A 1046 -30.83 -15.87 51.17
N THR A 1047 -30.44 -14.60 51.05
CA THR A 1047 -31.00 -13.51 51.87
C THR A 1047 -31.49 -12.34 51.03
N LEU A 1048 -32.65 -11.78 51.38
CA LEU A 1048 -33.12 -10.50 50.85
C LEU A 1048 -33.03 -9.41 51.94
N THR A 1049 -32.16 -8.43 51.74
CA THR A 1049 -31.97 -7.29 52.65
C THR A 1049 -32.37 -5.98 51.99
N LEU A 1050 -33.45 -5.36 52.48
CA LEU A 1050 -33.97 -4.09 51.99
C LEU A 1050 -33.72 -2.97 53.02
N TRP A 1051 -32.83 -2.03 52.70
CA TRP A 1051 -32.52 -0.86 53.53
C TRP A 1051 -33.56 0.27 53.40
N ASP A 1052 -33.51 1.24 54.30
CA ASP A 1052 -34.37 2.42 54.30
C ASP A 1052 -34.40 3.11 52.92
N LYS A 1053 -35.61 3.37 52.40
CA LYS A 1053 -35.91 3.85 51.03
C LYS A 1053 -35.68 2.87 49.88
N SER A 1054 -35.43 1.58 50.13
CA SER A 1054 -35.47 0.57 49.07
C SER A 1054 -36.87 -0.02 48.84
N SER A 1055 -37.11 -0.48 47.61
CA SER A 1055 -38.31 -1.23 47.24
C SER A 1055 -38.03 -2.50 46.43
N LEU A 1056 -38.86 -3.53 46.65
CA LEU A 1056 -39.07 -4.65 45.74
C LEU A 1056 -40.56 -4.65 45.33
N ASP A 1057 -40.83 -4.26 44.08
CA ASP A 1057 -42.17 -4.04 43.53
C ASP A 1057 -42.58 -5.20 42.61
N VAL A 1058 -43.37 -6.13 43.14
CA VAL A 1058 -43.83 -7.33 42.43
C VAL A 1058 -45.23 -7.09 41.87
N THR A 1059 -45.31 -6.76 40.57
CA THR A 1059 -46.53 -6.31 39.89
C THR A 1059 -46.73 -7.13 38.60
N GLY A 1060 -47.29 -8.33 38.74
CA GLY A 1060 -47.40 -9.29 37.65
C GLY A 1060 -46.18 -10.20 37.43
N GLY A 1061 -45.11 -10.01 38.21
CA GLY A 1061 -43.90 -10.86 38.21
C GLY A 1061 -43.83 -11.86 39.39
N TYR A 1062 -42.74 -12.62 39.47
CA TYR A 1062 -42.52 -13.68 40.46
C TYR A 1062 -41.22 -13.49 41.24
N ALA A 1063 -41.27 -13.52 42.58
CA ALA A 1063 -40.09 -13.46 43.45
C ALA A 1063 -39.98 -14.72 44.34
N THR A 1064 -38.85 -15.43 44.30
CA THR A 1064 -38.57 -16.61 45.14
C THR A 1064 -37.41 -16.35 46.10
N ILE A 1065 -37.61 -16.52 47.41
CA ILE A 1065 -36.58 -16.29 48.45
C ILE A 1065 -36.22 -17.58 49.20
N GLY A 1066 -34.94 -17.94 49.17
CA GLY A 1066 -34.33 -19.09 49.85
C GLY A 1066 -33.84 -18.80 51.27
N ASN A 1067 -33.15 -19.76 51.92
CA ASN A 1067 -33.10 -19.87 53.38
C ASN A 1067 -31.69 -19.65 53.97
N ALA A 1068 -31.40 -18.43 54.42
CA ALA A 1068 -30.17 -18.02 55.11
C ALA A 1068 -30.45 -16.96 56.21
N PRO A 1069 -29.53 -16.68 57.16
CA PRO A 1069 -29.88 -16.02 58.44
C PRO A 1069 -30.17 -14.51 58.37
N GLN A 1070 -30.89 -14.03 59.39
CA GLN A 1070 -31.41 -12.66 59.57
C GLN A 1070 -30.34 -11.55 59.55
N SER A 1071 -30.70 -10.38 59.00
CA SER A 1071 -30.02 -9.09 59.22
C SER A 1071 -31.03 -8.02 59.72
N THR A 1072 -30.69 -6.73 59.72
CA THR A 1072 -31.58 -5.65 60.23
C THR A 1072 -31.64 -4.45 59.28
N ALA A 1073 -32.82 -4.14 58.74
CA ALA A 1073 -33.06 -3.13 57.70
C ALA A 1073 -34.58 -2.84 57.55
N ASN A 1074 -34.99 -1.65 57.06
CA ASN A 1074 -36.40 -1.18 57.10
C ASN A 1074 -37.04 -0.83 55.74
N GLY A 1075 -36.54 -1.38 54.63
CA GLY A 1075 -37.12 -1.19 53.28
C GLY A 1075 -38.44 -1.94 53.08
N ASN A 1076 -39.05 -1.85 51.89
CA ASN A 1076 -40.41 -2.32 51.63
C ASN A 1076 -40.49 -3.30 50.44
N VAL A 1077 -41.10 -4.47 50.64
CA VAL A 1077 -41.64 -5.29 49.54
C VAL A 1077 -43.08 -4.85 49.27
N TYR A 1078 -43.45 -4.67 48.02
CA TYR A 1078 -44.84 -4.46 47.57
C TYR A 1078 -45.27 -5.60 46.66
N VAL A 1079 -46.42 -6.24 46.94
CA VAL A 1079 -47.00 -7.28 46.10
C VAL A 1079 -48.39 -6.85 45.64
N THR A 1080 -48.55 -6.66 44.33
CA THR A 1080 -49.77 -6.10 43.71
C THR A 1080 -50.40 -7.09 42.73
N SER A 1081 -51.38 -6.66 41.93
CA SER A 1081 -52.24 -7.55 41.15
C SER A 1081 -51.44 -8.44 40.20
N GLY A 1082 -51.65 -9.75 40.28
CA GLY A 1082 -50.94 -10.77 39.51
C GLY A 1082 -49.48 -11.00 39.91
N GLY A 1083 -48.95 -10.28 40.91
CA GLY A 1083 -47.62 -10.54 41.46
C GLY A 1083 -47.62 -11.65 42.50
N GLU A 1084 -46.54 -12.44 42.54
CA GLU A 1084 -46.38 -13.54 43.50
C GLU A 1084 -45.01 -13.49 44.21
N LEU A 1085 -45.04 -13.61 45.54
CA LEU A 1085 -43.85 -13.78 46.39
C LEU A 1085 -43.91 -15.16 47.05
N THR A 1086 -42.88 -16.00 46.86
CA THR A 1086 -42.88 -17.39 47.32
C THR A 1086 -41.56 -17.80 47.98
N GLY A 1087 -41.61 -18.87 48.79
CA GLY A 1087 -40.43 -19.54 49.34
C GLY A 1087 -40.38 -19.57 50.88
N SER A 1088 -39.26 -20.05 51.40
CA SER A 1088 -39.03 -20.33 52.84
C SER A 1088 -37.82 -19.57 53.36
N GLY A 1089 -37.79 -18.26 53.09
CA GLY A 1089 -36.59 -17.45 53.24
C GLY A 1089 -36.62 -16.41 54.35
N ASN A 1090 -35.60 -15.54 54.36
CA ASN A 1090 -35.50 -14.40 55.25
C ASN A 1090 -35.59 -13.10 54.46
N ILE A 1091 -36.60 -12.29 54.77
CA ILE A 1091 -36.81 -10.94 54.24
C ILE A 1091 -36.57 -9.94 55.37
N THR A 1092 -35.61 -9.04 55.19
CA THR A 1092 -35.35 -7.96 56.14
C THR A 1092 -35.99 -6.67 55.63
N GLY A 1093 -37.09 -6.24 56.25
CA GLY A 1093 -37.93 -5.11 55.81
C GLY A 1093 -39.42 -5.35 56.06
N ASN A 1094 -40.27 -4.38 55.72
CA ASN A 1094 -41.73 -4.53 55.70
C ASN A 1094 -42.17 -5.25 54.42
N VAL A 1095 -43.29 -5.98 54.48
CA VAL A 1095 -43.95 -6.58 53.31
C VAL A 1095 -45.39 -6.09 53.25
N MET A 1096 -45.76 -5.45 52.14
CA MET A 1096 -47.07 -4.83 51.91
C MET A 1096 -47.76 -5.44 50.69
N ILE A 1097 -48.97 -5.94 50.88
CA ILE A 1097 -49.72 -6.65 49.85
C ILE A 1097 -51.07 -5.97 49.64
N THR A 1098 -51.40 -5.66 48.39
CA THR A 1098 -52.67 -5.00 48.02
C THR A 1098 -53.63 -5.95 47.30
N SER A 1099 -53.10 -6.83 46.45
CA SER A 1099 -53.94 -7.61 45.51
C SER A 1099 -53.25 -8.83 44.88
N GLY A 1100 -52.00 -9.15 45.26
CA GLY A 1100 -51.26 -10.32 44.77
C GLY A 1100 -51.24 -11.50 45.73
N THR A 1101 -50.33 -12.44 45.49
CA THR A 1101 -50.19 -13.69 46.27
C THR A 1101 -48.87 -13.72 47.05
N VAL A 1102 -48.92 -14.21 48.29
CA VAL A 1102 -47.75 -14.64 49.05
C VAL A 1102 -47.89 -16.12 49.36
N ASP A 1103 -46.99 -16.97 48.85
CA ASP A 1103 -46.99 -18.41 49.10
C ASP A 1103 -45.86 -18.82 50.05
N VAL A 1104 -46.24 -19.09 51.30
CA VAL A 1104 -45.30 -19.40 52.38
C VAL A 1104 -44.81 -20.83 52.19
N GLY A 1105 -43.50 -20.99 52.00
CA GLY A 1105 -42.84 -22.28 51.73
C GLY A 1105 -42.86 -22.70 50.25
N GLY A 1106 -43.84 -22.24 49.46
CA GLY A 1106 -44.00 -22.66 48.08
C GLY A 1106 -44.50 -24.11 47.96
N ALA A 1107 -44.00 -24.85 46.96
CA ALA A 1107 -44.39 -26.23 46.67
C ALA A 1107 -44.10 -27.28 47.78
N THR A 1108 -43.46 -26.87 48.88
CA THR A 1108 -43.23 -27.68 50.08
C THR A 1108 -43.48 -26.85 51.33
N ALA A 1109 -43.87 -27.50 52.43
CA ALA A 1109 -44.01 -26.83 53.71
C ALA A 1109 -42.67 -26.17 54.13
N GLY A 1110 -42.71 -24.88 54.50
CA GLY A 1110 -41.51 -24.11 54.83
C GLY A 1110 -41.81 -22.81 55.58
N LYS A 1111 -40.79 -22.25 56.22
CA LYS A 1111 -40.91 -21.05 57.06
C LYS A 1111 -40.38 -19.80 56.34
N LEU A 1112 -41.24 -18.80 56.11
CA LEU A 1112 -40.88 -17.48 55.61
C LEU A 1112 -40.77 -16.51 56.79
N SER A 1113 -39.60 -15.93 57.01
CA SER A 1113 -39.32 -15.06 58.16
C SER A 1113 -39.12 -13.61 57.72
N ILE A 1114 -39.74 -12.66 58.43
CA ILE A 1114 -39.86 -11.26 58.06
C ILE A 1114 -39.44 -10.37 59.24
N THR A 1115 -38.40 -9.58 59.04
CA THR A 1115 -37.85 -8.65 60.03
C THR A 1115 -38.44 -7.26 59.83
N GLY A 1116 -39.74 -7.13 60.05
CA GLY A 1116 -40.52 -5.92 59.81
C GLY A 1116 -42.02 -6.19 59.91
N ASN A 1117 -42.85 -5.25 59.46
CA ASN A 1117 -44.31 -5.41 59.47
C ASN A 1117 -44.78 -6.19 58.24
N TYR A 1118 -45.74 -7.11 58.43
CA TYR A 1118 -46.49 -7.74 57.34
C TYR A 1118 -47.89 -7.11 57.27
N ALA A 1119 -48.23 -6.45 56.16
CA ALA A 1119 -49.51 -5.77 56.01
C ALA A 1119 -50.19 -6.12 54.68
N GLN A 1120 -51.31 -6.82 54.77
CA GLN A 1120 -52.11 -7.26 53.64
C GLN A 1120 -53.50 -6.63 53.68
N THR A 1121 -53.85 -5.93 52.60
CA THR A 1121 -55.13 -5.21 52.42
C THR A 1121 -56.03 -5.85 51.35
N GLY A 1122 -55.57 -6.94 50.73
CA GLY A 1122 -56.26 -7.73 49.73
C GLY A 1122 -55.37 -8.86 49.20
N GLY A 1123 -55.83 -9.61 48.19
CA GLY A 1123 -55.09 -10.74 47.64
C GLY A 1123 -55.07 -11.99 48.54
N THR A 1124 -54.13 -12.89 48.30
CA THR A 1124 -54.06 -14.23 48.93
C THR A 1124 -52.76 -14.44 49.71
N LEU A 1125 -52.85 -15.02 50.90
CA LEU A 1125 -51.74 -15.56 51.67
C LEU A 1125 -51.91 -17.08 51.77
N LYS A 1126 -51.04 -17.82 51.10
CA LYS A 1126 -51.10 -19.27 50.95
C LYS A 1126 -50.13 -19.97 51.90
N PHE A 1127 -50.56 -21.11 52.42
CA PHE A 1127 -49.75 -22.02 53.25
C PHE A 1127 -49.86 -23.46 52.74
N THR A 1128 -48.71 -24.07 52.44
CA THR A 1128 -48.61 -25.50 52.10
C THR A 1128 -48.61 -26.35 53.37
N ILE A 1129 -49.56 -27.29 53.48
CA ILE A 1129 -49.76 -28.15 54.65
C ILE A 1129 -49.64 -29.64 54.26
N ALA A 1130 -48.54 -30.27 54.68
CA ALA A 1130 -48.25 -31.69 54.48
C ALA A 1130 -48.37 -32.54 55.77
N GLY A 1131 -48.59 -31.92 56.93
CA GLY A 1131 -48.72 -32.58 58.23
C GLY A 1131 -48.65 -31.59 59.41
N THR A 1132 -48.60 -32.12 60.64
CA THR A 1132 -48.47 -31.31 61.88
C THR A 1132 -47.08 -31.35 62.51
N GLY A 1133 -46.13 -32.08 61.94
CA GLY A 1133 -44.74 -32.12 62.42
C GLY A 1133 -43.97 -30.84 62.11
N SER A 1134 -42.83 -30.65 62.77
CA SER A 1134 -41.91 -29.54 62.45
C SER A 1134 -41.49 -29.61 60.98
N GLY A 1135 -41.62 -28.50 60.26
CA GLY A 1135 -41.37 -28.43 58.81
C GLY A 1135 -42.42 -29.14 57.93
N GLN A 1136 -43.57 -29.56 58.47
CA GLN A 1136 -44.66 -30.17 57.69
C GLN A 1136 -45.85 -29.25 57.44
N ALA A 1137 -45.91 -28.09 58.09
CA ALA A 1137 -46.81 -27.00 57.77
C ALA A 1137 -46.00 -25.73 57.52
N SER A 1138 -46.38 -24.94 56.53
CA SER A 1138 -45.77 -23.65 56.27
C SER A 1138 -46.04 -22.62 57.38
N GLN A 1139 -45.07 -21.74 57.63
CA GLN A 1139 -45.09 -20.79 58.74
C GLN A 1139 -44.61 -19.40 58.33
N LEU A 1140 -45.37 -18.37 58.68
CA LEU A 1140 -44.99 -16.97 58.53
C LEU A 1140 -44.48 -16.43 59.87
N ASP A 1141 -43.22 -16.03 59.95
CA ASP A 1141 -42.62 -15.48 61.17
C ASP A 1141 -42.31 -14.00 60.99
N ALA A 1142 -43.28 -13.15 61.31
CA ALA A 1142 -43.14 -11.69 61.21
C ALA A 1142 -42.88 -11.10 62.60
N THR A 1143 -41.66 -10.60 62.82
CA THR A 1143 -41.25 -10.07 64.13
C THR A 1143 -41.76 -8.65 64.42
N GLY A 1144 -42.32 -7.96 63.42
CA GLY A 1144 -43.07 -6.71 63.56
C GLY A 1144 -44.56 -6.93 63.86
N GLY A 1145 -45.44 -6.08 63.32
CA GLY A 1145 -46.90 -6.29 63.35
C GLY A 1145 -47.42 -7.04 62.12
N VAL A 1146 -48.49 -7.83 62.29
CA VAL A 1146 -49.19 -8.56 61.21
C VAL A 1146 -50.61 -8.01 61.05
N SER A 1147 -50.96 -7.52 59.87
CA SER A 1147 -52.33 -7.12 59.51
C SER A 1147 -52.79 -7.86 58.26
N LEU A 1148 -53.93 -8.54 58.34
CA LEU A 1148 -54.52 -9.35 57.25
C LEU A 1148 -55.90 -8.82 56.82
N SER A 1149 -56.10 -7.51 56.99
CA SER A 1149 -57.40 -6.84 56.86
C SER A 1149 -57.99 -6.93 55.45
N GLY A 1150 -59.06 -7.70 55.27
CA GLY A 1150 -59.72 -7.89 53.96
C GLY A 1150 -59.04 -8.88 53.01
N SER A 1151 -58.15 -9.74 53.52
CA SER A 1151 -57.38 -10.72 52.72
C SER A 1151 -58.05 -12.10 52.61
N THR A 1152 -57.50 -12.95 51.75
CA THR A 1152 -57.80 -14.39 51.70
C THR A 1152 -56.63 -15.17 52.30
N MET A 1153 -56.90 -16.10 53.22
CA MET A 1153 -55.92 -17.13 53.62
C MET A 1153 -56.27 -18.46 52.93
N GLU A 1154 -55.31 -19.03 52.21
CA GLU A 1154 -55.42 -20.32 51.51
C GLU A 1154 -54.57 -21.39 52.20
N PHE A 1155 -55.14 -22.58 52.40
CA PHE A 1155 -54.44 -23.73 52.95
C PHE A 1155 -54.48 -24.90 51.98
N ASP A 1156 -53.31 -25.29 51.47
CA ASP A 1156 -53.16 -26.32 50.44
C ASP A 1156 -52.70 -27.64 51.07
N PHE A 1157 -53.63 -28.59 51.15
CA PHE A 1157 -53.43 -29.88 51.81
C PHE A 1157 -52.83 -30.90 50.83
N ILE A 1158 -51.50 -30.90 50.77
CA ILE A 1158 -50.72 -31.74 49.86
C ILE A 1158 -50.45 -33.14 50.43
N ASN A 1159 -49.88 -34.02 49.60
CA ASN A 1159 -49.43 -35.38 50.00
C ASN A 1159 -50.53 -36.27 50.64
N HIS A 1160 -51.80 -36.02 50.29
CA HIS A 1160 -52.99 -36.64 50.89
C HIS A 1160 -53.14 -36.43 52.40
N TYR A 1161 -52.46 -35.44 52.99
CA TYR A 1161 -52.68 -35.08 54.38
C TYR A 1161 -54.08 -34.49 54.57
N ALA A 1162 -54.84 -35.01 55.54
CA ALA A 1162 -56.10 -34.43 55.96
C ALA A 1162 -56.14 -34.37 57.50
N PRO A 1163 -56.48 -33.22 58.10
CA PRO A 1163 -56.40 -33.04 59.54
C PRO A 1163 -57.58 -33.73 60.23
N THR A 1164 -57.29 -34.56 61.23
CA THR A 1164 -58.35 -35.20 62.04
C THR A 1164 -58.91 -34.21 63.05
N LYS A 1165 -60.20 -34.34 63.40
CA LYS A 1165 -60.85 -33.47 64.40
C LYS A 1165 -60.00 -33.31 65.68
N GLY A 1166 -59.71 -32.07 66.03
CA GLY A 1166 -58.88 -31.69 67.19
C GLY A 1166 -57.39 -31.53 66.90
N GLN A 1167 -56.89 -31.89 65.71
CA GLN A 1167 -55.52 -31.56 65.32
C GLN A 1167 -55.36 -30.05 65.12
N THR A 1168 -54.20 -29.56 65.52
CA THR A 1168 -53.78 -28.17 65.39
C THR A 1168 -52.51 -28.05 64.56
N PHE A 1169 -52.39 -26.96 63.82
CA PHE A 1169 -51.16 -26.54 63.17
C PHE A 1169 -51.01 -25.02 63.32
N GLN A 1170 -49.78 -24.56 63.54
CA GLN A 1170 -49.44 -23.15 63.73
C GLN A 1170 -48.86 -22.61 62.44
N VAL A 1171 -49.39 -21.47 61.97
CA VAL A 1171 -49.09 -20.92 60.64
C VAL A 1171 -48.56 -19.49 60.68
N ILE A 1172 -48.69 -18.79 61.81
CA ILE A 1172 -47.99 -17.52 62.06
C ILE A 1172 -47.31 -17.61 63.44
N ASP A 1173 -46.00 -17.36 63.51
CA ASP A 1173 -45.24 -17.19 64.75
C ASP A 1173 -45.58 -15.83 65.42
N PRO A 1174 -45.43 -15.68 66.75
CA PRO A 1174 -46.06 -14.58 67.50
C PRO A 1174 -45.48 -13.18 67.16
N PRO A 1175 -46.26 -12.29 66.50
CA PRO A 1175 -45.82 -10.95 66.14
C PRO A 1175 -46.11 -9.94 67.28
N GLN A 1176 -45.54 -8.74 67.19
CA GLN A 1176 -45.78 -7.62 68.13
C GLN A 1176 -47.25 -7.21 68.20
N SER A 1177 -48.01 -7.40 67.13
CA SER A 1177 -49.47 -7.19 67.08
C SER A 1177 -50.11 -7.98 65.94
N VAL A 1178 -51.40 -8.32 66.06
CA VAL A 1178 -52.18 -9.02 65.01
C VAL A 1178 -53.49 -8.29 64.74
N ASN A 1179 -53.84 -8.08 63.47
CA ASN A 1179 -55.18 -7.67 63.01
C ASN A 1179 -55.75 -8.71 62.03
N LEU A 1180 -56.86 -9.36 62.41
CA LEU A 1180 -57.54 -10.42 61.64
C LEU A 1180 -58.91 -9.99 61.07
N SER A 1181 -59.17 -8.69 60.95
CA SER A 1181 -60.50 -8.18 60.54
C SER A 1181 -60.83 -8.49 59.07
N GLY A 1182 -61.98 -9.12 58.82
CA GLY A 1182 -62.49 -9.34 57.46
C GLY A 1182 -61.72 -10.35 56.60
N ILE A 1183 -60.95 -11.25 57.20
CA ILE A 1183 -60.30 -12.36 56.47
C ILE A 1183 -61.36 -13.33 55.91
N SER A 1184 -61.16 -13.80 54.68
CA SER A 1184 -61.81 -15.00 54.13
C SER A 1184 -60.84 -16.18 54.10
N TYR A 1185 -61.37 -17.41 54.18
CA TYR A 1185 -60.56 -18.63 54.30
C TYR A 1185 -60.92 -19.63 53.21
N THR A 1186 -59.90 -20.21 52.56
CA THR A 1186 -60.03 -21.19 51.48
C THR A 1186 -59.17 -22.42 51.75
N PHE A 1187 -59.61 -23.57 51.24
CA PHE A 1187 -59.01 -24.88 51.50
C PHE A 1187 -58.92 -25.67 50.19
N THR A 1188 -57.72 -26.03 49.80
CA THR A 1188 -57.39 -26.88 48.64
C THR A 1188 -56.87 -28.24 49.12
N GLY A 1189 -57.03 -29.29 48.31
CA GLY A 1189 -56.70 -30.68 48.70
C GLY A 1189 -57.71 -31.39 49.63
N LEU A 1190 -58.69 -30.68 50.19
CA LEU A 1190 -59.75 -31.24 51.05
C LEU A 1190 -61.14 -31.21 50.38
N ALA A 1191 -61.99 -32.18 50.71
CA ALA A 1191 -63.37 -32.22 50.25
C ALA A 1191 -64.24 -31.13 50.91
N SER A 1192 -65.28 -30.68 50.19
CA SER A 1192 -66.19 -29.62 50.66
C SER A 1192 -66.86 -29.97 51.99
N GLY A 1193 -66.88 -29.01 52.93
CA GLY A 1193 -67.48 -29.18 54.26
C GLY A 1193 -66.48 -29.37 55.40
N PHE A 1194 -65.18 -29.18 55.16
CA PHE A 1194 -64.19 -29.03 56.23
C PHE A 1194 -64.53 -27.81 57.11
N LEU A 1195 -64.37 -27.96 58.42
CA LEU A 1195 -64.64 -26.93 59.44
C LEU A 1195 -63.41 -26.75 60.33
N PHE A 1196 -63.09 -25.49 60.60
CA PHE A 1196 -61.89 -25.08 61.32
C PHE A 1196 -62.20 -23.98 62.34
N GLY A 1197 -61.36 -23.86 63.36
CA GLY A 1197 -61.36 -22.77 64.33
C GLY A 1197 -59.98 -22.12 64.34
N VAL A 1198 -59.96 -20.79 64.39
CA VAL A 1198 -58.73 -19.99 64.50
C VAL A 1198 -58.64 -19.45 65.92
N SER A 1199 -57.47 -19.57 66.55
CA SER A 1199 -57.21 -19.00 67.87
C SER A 1199 -55.80 -18.43 67.96
N GLN A 1200 -55.68 -17.30 68.65
CA GLN A 1200 -54.41 -16.68 68.97
C GLN A 1200 -54.02 -17.05 70.41
N ASN A 1201 -52.75 -17.37 70.64
CA ASN A 1201 -52.19 -17.52 71.98
C ASN A 1201 -50.76 -16.93 72.05
N ALA A 1202 -50.06 -17.11 73.17
CA ALA A 1202 -48.70 -16.60 73.38
C ALA A 1202 -47.65 -17.14 72.38
N ASN A 1203 -47.98 -18.22 71.65
CA ASN A 1203 -47.13 -18.87 70.66
C ASN A 1203 -47.58 -18.58 69.21
N GLY A 1204 -48.47 -17.60 68.98
CA GLY A 1204 -48.87 -17.17 67.64
C GLY A 1204 -50.29 -17.57 67.22
N LEU A 1205 -50.49 -17.79 65.91
CA LEU A 1205 -51.80 -18.09 65.30
C LEU A 1205 -51.95 -19.58 65.00
N LEU A 1206 -52.91 -20.22 65.67
CA LEU A 1206 -53.20 -21.66 65.56
C LEU A 1206 -54.52 -21.90 64.82
N PHE A 1207 -54.47 -22.80 63.84
CA PHE A 1207 -55.63 -23.40 63.21
C PHE A 1207 -55.94 -24.74 63.87
N THR A 1208 -57.22 -25.02 64.09
CA THR A 1208 -57.73 -26.24 64.73
C THR A 1208 -58.81 -26.87 63.86
N ALA A 1209 -58.70 -28.15 63.54
CA ALA A 1209 -59.73 -28.88 62.80
C ALA A 1209 -60.95 -29.18 63.70
N LEU A 1210 -62.13 -28.68 63.35
CA LEU A 1210 -63.38 -28.89 64.11
C LEU A 1210 -64.16 -30.14 63.68
N ASN A 1211 -63.94 -30.59 62.44
CA ASN A 1211 -64.27 -31.93 61.96
C ASN A 1211 -63.01 -32.59 61.36
N THR A 1212 -63.09 -33.88 61.04
CA THR A 1212 -62.02 -34.57 60.32
C THR A 1212 -62.15 -34.23 58.84
N GLY A 1213 -61.10 -33.66 58.25
CA GLY A 1213 -61.02 -33.44 56.81
C GLY A 1213 -60.97 -34.77 56.04
N ILE A 1214 -61.41 -34.73 54.80
CA ILE A 1214 -61.28 -35.85 53.85
C ILE A 1214 -60.38 -35.33 52.72
N ALA A 1215 -59.19 -35.90 52.55
CA ALA A 1215 -58.33 -35.56 51.41
C ALA A 1215 -59.05 -35.93 50.11
N THR A 1216 -59.03 -35.04 49.12
CA THR A 1216 -59.53 -35.40 47.79
C THR A 1216 -58.57 -36.42 47.17
N SER A 1217 -59.13 -37.56 46.75
CA SER A 1217 -58.45 -38.38 45.74
C SER A 1217 -58.29 -37.52 44.50
N SER A 1218 -57.07 -37.43 43.96
CA SER A 1218 -56.75 -36.59 42.79
C SER A 1218 -57.79 -36.77 41.67
N PRO A 1219 -58.30 -35.68 41.05
CA PRO A 1219 -59.19 -35.81 39.91
C PRO A 1219 -58.51 -36.64 38.82
N ALA A 1220 -59.12 -37.77 38.46
CA ALA A 1220 -58.83 -38.39 37.18
C ALA A 1220 -59.15 -37.33 36.09
N PRO A 1221 -58.24 -37.08 35.13
CA PRO A 1221 -58.38 -35.94 34.22
C PRO A 1221 -59.68 -36.03 33.45
N GLU A 1222 -60.47 -34.96 33.49
CA GLU A 1222 -61.72 -34.90 32.75
C GLU A 1222 -61.47 -35.11 31.24
N PRO A 1223 -62.33 -35.88 30.53
CA PRO A 1223 -62.08 -36.23 29.13
C PRO A 1223 -61.88 -35.02 28.18
N ALA A 1224 -62.40 -33.84 28.55
CA ALA A 1224 -62.21 -32.59 27.80
C ALA A 1224 -60.74 -32.16 27.70
N SER A 1225 -59.96 -32.30 28.78
CA SER A 1225 -58.55 -31.88 28.81
C SER A 1225 -57.66 -32.80 27.98
N LEU A 1226 -57.95 -34.11 27.98
CA LEU A 1226 -57.27 -35.10 27.14
C LEU A 1226 -57.61 -34.94 25.65
N ALA A 1227 -58.81 -34.48 25.29
CA ALA A 1227 -59.18 -34.19 23.91
C ALA A 1227 -58.32 -33.06 23.29
N ILE A 1228 -58.01 -32.02 24.06
CA ILE A 1228 -57.22 -30.88 23.57
C ILE A 1228 -55.72 -31.23 23.49
N PHE A 1229 -55.17 -31.94 24.48
CA PHE A 1229 -53.77 -32.39 24.43
C PHE A 1229 -53.51 -33.45 23.34
N SER A 1230 -54.49 -34.32 23.04
CA SER A 1230 -54.34 -35.34 21.97
C SER A 1230 -54.42 -34.76 20.55
N LEU A 1231 -55.17 -33.67 20.34
CA LEU A 1231 -55.17 -32.93 19.07
C LEU A 1231 -53.85 -32.20 18.80
N GLY A 1232 -53.18 -31.66 19.84
CA GLY A 1232 -51.84 -31.08 19.70
C GLY A 1232 -50.76 -32.12 19.41
N ALA A 1233 -50.77 -33.25 20.10
CA ALA A 1233 -49.75 -34.30 19.93
C ALA A 1233 -49.89 -35.10 18.61
N GLY A 1234 -51.11 -35.23 18.07
CA GLY A 1234 -51.39 -36.05 16.89
C GLY A 1234 -50.70 -35.59 15.60
N LEU A 1235 -50.55 -34.28 15.39
CA LEU A 1235 -49.97 -33.72 14.15
C LEU A 1235 -48.43 -33.78 14.09
N LEU A 1236 -47.75 -33.92 15.23
CA LEU A 1236 -46.28 -34.02 15.28
C LEU A 1236 -45.73 -35.44 15.01
N LEU A 1237 -46.57 -36.47 15.07
CA LEU A 1237 -46.15 -37.87 14.85
C LEU A 1237 -46.27 -38.37 13.40
N LEU A 1238 -46.69 -37.54 12.44
CA LEU A 1238 -46.86 -37.92 11.03
C LEU A 1238 -45.86 -37.29 10.04
N ARG A 1239 -44.69 -36.79 10.47
CA ARG A 1239 -43.60 -36.50 9.51
C ARG A 1239 -42.14 -36.69 9.94
N ARG A 1240 -41.81 -37.70 10.77
CA ARG A 1240 -40.41 -38.20 10.81
C ARG A 1240 -40.24 -39.66 11.27
N ARG A 1241 -40.16 -40.59 10.30
CA ARG A 1241 -39.25 -41.77 10.32
C ARG A 1241 -39.33 -42.62 9.04
N ARG A 1242 -38.22 -42.69 8.30
CA ARG A 1242 -37.51 -43.96 8.02
C ARG A 1242 -36.03 -43.65 7.73
N PRO A 1243 -35.06 -44.29 8.40
CA PRO A 1243 -33.62 -44.00 8.22
C PRO A 1243 -32.88 -45.11 7.47
N HIS A 1244 -31.94 -44.74 6.59
CA HIS A 1244 -30.85 -45.56 6.04
C HIS A 1244 -29.70 -44.62 5.64
N ARG A 1245 -28.42 -44.98 5.70
CA ARG A 1245 -27.72 -46.06 6.42
C ARG A 1245 -26.22 -45.69 6.41
N MET A 1246 -25.52 -45.70 7.55
CA MET A 1246 -24.06 -45.49 7.54
C MET A 1246 -23.36 -46.65 6.82
N ILE A 1247 -22.37 -46.31 5.99
CA ILE A 1247 -21.28 -47.21 5.56
C ILE A 1247 -19.98 -46.58 6.06
N LYS A 1248 -18.98 -47.41 6.39
CA LYS A 1248 -17.72 -46.98 7.01
C LYS A 1248 -16.60 -46.78 5.99
N HIS A 1249 -15.62 -46.00 6.46
CA HIS A 1249 -14.17 -46.04 6.21
C HIS A 1249 -13.55 -45.11 5.18
N LEU A 1250 -12.39 -44.59 5.62
CA LEU A 1250 -11.43 -43.66 5.00
C LEU A 1250 -12.02 -42.27 4.78
#